data_AF-A0A4Q3ECY9-F1
#
_entry.id   AF-A0A4Q3ECY9-F1
#
_cell.length_a   1.000
_cell.length_b   1.000
_cell.length_c   1.000
_cell.angle_alpha   90.00
_cell.angle_beta   90.00
_cell.angle_gamma   90.00
#
_symmetry.space_group_name_H-M   'P 1'
#
loop_
_entity.id
_entity.type
_entity.pdbx_description
1 polymer ?
#
loop_
_entity_poly.entity_id
_entity_poly.type
_entity_poly.pdbx_seq_one_letter_code
_entity_poly.pdbx_strand_id
1 'polypeptide(L)'
;YNSALRNIPIISSNINITKIEVWTTNRTNNTTDSRDIMGLLDLGENAPFNTAAATQGGTSPLPAGFSGPGFPQQSNNLLGQLQANVGPNGKLTSSNAIAEFFGTHNVPAKLNPTDNFMKLTYARKLTDKEYTLHSQLGYISLNYPLNNDEVLTVAYQYTYNGQTYQVGEFSSDIAVDANAPKMLYTKLLKNELLKTSLPTWDLMMKNIYSLGAFQISPTDFRLRIARLDNKTSVEQLVATDGANLKDKLWLSILGLDNLNQQNDRQPDGYFDFLEGVTIDSQQGRIMFPTIEPFGEDLARQFLPDESLLDSQYVYRPLYDFQKTIAQQNYPNLNRYLIKGTYSSQGGSEFLLNAVNIPQGSVVVTAGTLVLTEGTDYTVDYSAGRIRIINQAMLSSGQPINIKLENNELFGVQQKSLFGTRLDYLASPKLALGATMMHLTEQPISQNEAVGDESISNTIWGFDGTYTSNSRLLTRLVDKIPLINTKEISTVSFSGEFAQLIPGTPGVLTYAGSKNGTSYLDDFENSKSVIDVKSYINWQISGTPQEIQPDAGATDLSYGFKRARLAYYNIDPIFYNNGTSLNVSRAQLSNHYVRQVLETEVFPYRQSVTGQPLIMPTFNLSYYPMVRGQYNYRTTGLNNDGTLQNPRENWGGIFRKLETNDFESLNVGYIEFWLMDPFIYKPNSQGGDLLFNLGSISEDILKDGRKSLENGLPVDGDFSKVDETIWGRVPKLQPVINAFDNNPSSRALQDVGIDGLNDADEKNKFAPILQQALPQLNAQAAA
;
A
#
# COMPACT_ATOMS: atom_id res chain seq x y z
N TYR A 1 18.54 -9.41 16.57
CA TYR A 1 17.92 -8.19 17.15
C TYR A 1 17.77 -8.30 18.67
N ASN A 2 16.88 -9.15 19.20
CA ASN A 2 16.58 -9.24 20.65
C ASN A 2 17.82 -9.42 21.53
N SER A 3 18.78 -10.27 21.13
CA SER A 3 20.03 -10.47 21.87
C SER A 3 20.92 -9.22 21.92
N ALA A 4 20.95 -8.43 20.84
CA ALA A 4 21.74 -7.20 20.76
C ALA A 4 21.16 -6.10 21.65
N LEU A 5 19.84 -6.09 21.85
CA LEU A 5 19.14 -5.10 22.69
C LEU A 5 18.83 -5.60 24.10
N ARG A 6 19.40 -6.72 24.54
CA ARG A 6 19.17 -7.26 25.89
C ARG A 6 19.69 -6.34 27.01
N ASN A 7 20.68 -5.50 26.71
CA ASN A 7 21.38 -4.63 27.66
C ASN A 7 21.31 -3.16 27.25
N ILE A 8 20.13 -2.69 26.78
CA ILE A 8 19.91 -1.26 26.54
C ILE A 8 20.37 -0.43 27.77
N PRO A 9 21.02 0.73 27.56
CA PRO A 9 21.16 1.46 26.30
C PRO A 9 22.29 0.97 25.37
N ILE A 10 23.12 0.01 25.77
CA ILE A 10 24.25 -0.47 24.98
C ILE A 10 23.79 -1.54 23.99
N ILE A 11 23.99 -1.29 22.70
CA ILE A 11 23.76 -2.27 21.64
C ILE A 11 24.90 -3.30 21.67
N SER A 12 24.59 -4.51 22.14
CA SER A 12 25.51 -5.65 22.26
C SER A 12 25.67 -6.38 20.92
N SER A 13 26.13 -5.66 19.89
CA SER A 13 26.38 -6.19 18.55
C SER A 13 27.79 -5.82 18.09
N ASN A 14 28.55 -6.82 17.61
CA ASN A 14 29.86 -6.61 17.00
C ASN A 14 29.76 -6.44 15.47
N ILE A 15 28.54 -6.37 14.94
CA ILE A 15 28.27 -6.16 13.51
C ILE A 15 28.31 -4.65 13.25
N ASN A 16 28.93 -4.28 12.13
CA ASN A 16 28.80 -2.94 11.57
C ASN A 16 28.71 -3.04 10.04
N ILE A 17 27.55 -2.70 9.48
CA ILE A 17 27.35 -2.63 8.03
C ILE A 17 28.10 -1.40 7.51
N THR A 18 29.04 -1.63 6.60
CA THR A 18 29.92 -0.60 6.04
C THR A 18 29.45 -0.09 4.69
N LYS A 19 28.69 -0.90 3.95
CA LYS A 19 28.16 -0.55 2.63
C LYS A 19 26.86 -1.33 2.36
N ILE A 20 25.88 -0.70 1.74
CA ILE A 20 24.64 -1.32 1.29
C ILE A 20 24.20 -0.71 -0.04
N GLU A 21 23.62 -1.53 -0.91
CA GLU A 21 22.85 -1.08 -2.07
C GLU A 21 21.46 -1.72 -1.99
N VAL A 22 20.43 -0.89 -2.04
CA VAL A 22 19.03 -1.31 -2.00
C VAL A 22 18.43 -1.12 -3.38
N TRP A 23 17.76 -2.16 -3.89
CA TRP A 23 17.20 -2.19 -5.23
C TRP A 23 15.71 -2.48 -5.18
N THR A 24 14.93 -1.75 -5.97
CA THR A 24 13.47 -1.92 -6.10
C THR A 24 13.00 -1.95 -7.55
N THR A 25 11.77 -2.41 -7.78
CA THR A 25 11.09 -2.37 -9.07
C THR A 25 11.05 -0.95 -9.64
N ASN A 26 11.38 -0.78 -10.91
CA ASN A 26 11.45 0.53 -11.56
C ASN A 26 10.14 0.89 -12.27
N ARG A 27 9.24 1.58 -11.56
CA ARG A 27 7.95 2.02 -12.12
C ARG A 27 8.01 3.33 -12.91
N THR A 28 9.06 4.13 -12.68
CA THR A 28 9.19 5.49 -13.22
C THR A 28 10.09 5.55 -14.45
N ASN A 29 10.52 4.39 -14.96
CA ASN A 29 11.52 4.25 -16.03
C ASN A 29 12.78 5.09 -15.76
N ASN A 30 13.22 5.17 -14.49
CA ASN A 30 14.43 5.90 -14.15
C ASN A 30 15.64 5.16 -14.75
N THR A 31 16.46 5.89 -15.49
CA THR A 31 17.57 5.33 -16.26
C THR A 31 18.93 5.46 -15.59
N THR A 32 18.98 6.15 -14.46
CA THR A 32 20.23 6.43 -13.75
C THR A 32 20.56 5.25 -12.84
N ASP A 33 21.79 4.72 -12.97
CA ASP A 33 22.34 3.63 -12.16
C ASP A 33 21.46 2.38 -12.05
N SER A 34 20.63 2.11 -13.06
CA SER A 34 19.78 0.92 -13.10
C SER A 34 20.57 -0.32 -13.48
N ARG A 35 20.17 -1.47 -12.92
CA ARG A 35 20.81 -2.77 -13.18
C ARG A 35 19.75 -3.87 -13.27
N ASP A 36 20.05 -4.91 -14.03
CA ASP A 36 19.28 -6.14 -13.93
C ASP A 36 19.72 -6.88 -12.65
N ILE A 37 18.74 -7.32 -11.87
CA ILE A 37 18.94 -7.90 -10.56
C ILE A 37 18.25 -9.26 -10.50
N MET A 38 18.94 -10.21 -9.91
CA MET A 38 18.41 -11.52 -9.56
C MET A 38 18.43 -11.62 -8.02
N GLY A 39 17.29 -11.31 -7.42
CA GLY A 39 17.08 -11.42 -5.99
C GLY A 39 16.85 -12.87 -5.60
N LEU A 40 17.72 -13.44 -4.79
CA LEU A 40 17.69 -14.83 -4.37
C LEU A 40 17.19 -14.94 -2.92
N LEU A 41 16.28 -15.89 -2.67
CA LEU A 41 15.68 -16.12 -1.36
C LEU A 41 16.72 -16.56 -0.33
N ASP A 42 17.54 -17.56 -0.64
CA ASP A 42 18.47 -18.18 0.31
C ASP A 42 19.89 -17.60 0.24
N LEU A 43 20.14 -16.50 -0.48
CA LEU A 43 21.48 -15.94 -0.59
C LEU A 43 21.99 -15.45 0.76
N GLY A 44 23.12 -16.02 1.22
CA GLY A 44 23.71 -15.65 2.50
C GLY A 44 22.97 -16.20 3.73
N GLU A 45 21.97 -17.07 3.56
CA GLU A 45 21.29 -17.73 4.68
C GLU A 45 22.10 -18.94 5.16
N ASN A 46 22.42 -18.98 6.45
CA ASN A 46 23.11 -20.13 7.05
C ASN A 46 22.18 -21.34 7.23
N ALA A 47 20.86 -21.16 7.17
CA ALA A 47 19.86 -22.21 7.18
C ALA A 47 18.94 -22.00 5.96
N PRO A 48 19.33 -22.47 4.77
CA PRO A 48 18.55 -22.25 3.56
C PRO A 48 17.16 -22.88 3.67
N PHE A 49 16.14 -22.15 3.23
CA PHE A 49 14.75 -22.61 3.22
C PHE A 49 14.53 -23.69 2.14
N ASN A 50 15.12 -23.50 0.96
CA ASN A 50 15.18 -24.51 -0.08
C ASN A 50 16.41 -25.40 0.07
N THR A 51 16.24 -26.46 0.87
CA THR A 51 17.28 -27.46 1.13
C THR A 51 17.68 -28.30 -0.09
N ALA A 52 16.92 -28.24 -1.19
CA ALA A 52 17.25 -28.93 -2.44
C ALA A 52 18.18 -28.11 -3.34
N ALA A 53 18.03 -26.78 -3.34
CA ALA A 53 18.90 -25.86 -4.09
C ALA A 53 20.18 -25.48 -3.34
N ALA A 54 20.12 -25.49 -2.00
CA ALA A 54 21.26 -25.17 -1.16
C ALA A 54 21.26 -26.01 0.12
N THR A 55 22.43 -26.46 0.55
CA THR A 55 22.59 -27.18 1.82
C THR A 55 23.37 -26.35 2.82
N GLN A 56 23.11 -26.59 4.11
CA GLN A 56 24.02 -26.18 5.18
C GLN A 56 25.40 -26.80 4.93
N GLY A 57 26.44 -25.97 4.93
CA GLY A 57 27.80 -26.44 4.60
C GLY A 57 28.78 -25.37 4.15
N GLY A 58 28.42 -24.09 4.21
CA GLY A 58 29.39 -23.01 4.07
C GLY A 58 30.29 -22.91 5.30
N THR A 59 31.47 -22.32 5.15
CA THR A 59 32.46 -22.14 6.23
C THR A 59 32.04 -21.13 7.30
N SER A 60 30.92 -20.41 7.12
CA SER A 60 30.51 -19.30 7.98
C SER A 60 29.14 -19.51 8.62
N PRO A 61 29.02 -19.42 9.95
CA PRO A 61 27.72 -19.35 10.63
C PRO A 61 27.04 -17.98 10.49
N LEU A 62 27.77 -16.95 10.03
CA LEU A 62 27.29 -15.59 9.78
C LEU A 62 26.91 -15.42 8.30
N PRO A 63 26.00 -14.48 7.96
CA PRO A 63 25.59 -14.22 6.58
C PRO A 63 26.75 -13.86 5.65
N ALA A 64 26.95 -14.67 4.62
CA ALA A 64 28.04 -14.57 3.65
C ALA A 64 27.60 -15.26 2.36
N GLY A 65 27.66 -14.54 1.24
CA GLY A 65 27.14 -15.01 -0.04
C GLY A 65 27.65 -14.16 -1.19
N PHE A 66 28.97 -14.17 -1.40
CA PHE A 66 29.65 -13.44 -2.47
C PHE A 66 30.88 -14.22 -2.95
N SER A 67 31.06 -14.36 -4.26
CA SER A 67 32.19 -15.07 -4.87
C SER A 67 33.19 -14.08 -5.45
N GLY A 68 34.13 -13.60 -4.63
CA GLY A 68 35.18 -12.68 -5.07
C GLY A 68 36.46 -12.75 -4.22
N PRO A 69 37.57 -12.15 -4.69
CA PRO A 69 38.84 -12.14 -3.95
C PRO A 69 38.68 -11.52 -2.56
N GLY A 70 39.21 -12.18 -1.53
CA GLY A 70 39.14 -11.69 -0.15
C GLY A 70 37.88 -12.09 0.63
N PHE A 71 36.95 -12.83 0.01
CA PHE A 71 35.71 -13.31 0.64
C PHE A 71 35.56 -14.84 0.56
N PRO A 72 36.45 -15.62 1.23
CA PRO A 72 36.37 -17.08 1.21
C PRO A 72 35.17 -17.64 1.99
N GLN A 73 34.53 -16.83 2.84
CA GLN A 73 33.40 -17.24 3.67
C GLN A 73 32.13 -17.39 2.83
N GLN A 74 31.40 -18.48 3.05
CA GLN A 74 30.05 -18.69 2.52
C GLN A 74 29.16 -19.24 3.64
N SER A 75 27.89 -18.87 3.70
CA SER A 75 26.93 -19.43 4.66
C SER A 75 26.30 -20.74 4.18
N ASN A 76 26.10 -20.84 2.87
CA ASN A 76 25.60 -22.03 2.19
C ASN A 76 26.31 -22.21 0.84
N ASN A 77 25.97 -23.26 0.11
CA ASN A 77 26.58 -23.57 -1.19
C ASN A 77 25.76 -23.09 -2.40
N LEU A 78 24.75 -22.22 -2.24
CA LEU A 78 23.84 -21.81 -3.33
C LEU A 78 24.61 -21.27 -4.55
N LEU A 79 25.52 -20.32 -4.34
CA LEU A 79 26.31 -19.76 -5.44
C LEU A 79 27.20 -20.80 -6.13
N GLY A 80 27.70 -21.78 -5.37
CA GLY A 80 28.45 -22.92 -5.92
C GLY A 80 27.57 -23.85 -6.75
N GLN A 81 26.34 -24.13 -6.30
CA GLN A 81 25.35 -24.92 -7.04
C GLN A 81 24.92 -24.23 -8.33
N LEU A 82 24.66 -22.92 -8.28
CA LEU A 82 24.36 -22.14 -9.48
C LEU A 82 25.55 -22.19 -10.45
N GLN A 83 26.77 -21.95 -9.98
CA GLN A 83 27.95 -22.02 -10.84
C GLN A 83 28.16 -23.41 -11.46
N ALA A 84 27.88 -24.50 -10.72
CA ALA A 84 28.05 -25.86 -11.20
C ALA A 84 26.97 -26.31 -12.19
N ASN A 85 25.71 -25.93 -11.97
CA ASN A 85 24.57 -26.42 -12.76
C ASN A 85 24.15 -25.47 -13.90
N VAL A 86 24.24 -24.15 -13.70
CA VAL A 86 23.84 -23.15 -14.70
C VAL A 86 25.02 -22.39 -15.31
N GLY A 87 26.17 -22.38 -14.62
CA GLY A 87 27.39 -21.73 -15.12
C GLY A 87 27.18 -20.25 -15.48
N PRO A 88 27.82 -19.75 -16.56
CA PRO A 88 27.68 -18.35 -16.99
C PRO A 88 26.25 -17.95 -17.34
N ASN A 89 25.41 -18.91 -17.76
CA ASN A 89 24.03 -18.64 -18.17
C ASN A 89 23.17 -18.14 -17.01
N GLY A 90 23.48 -18.51 -15.76
CA GLY A 90 22.74 -18.05 -14.58
C GLY A 90 22.73 -16.53 -14.40
N LYS A 91 23.72 -15.84 -14.94
CA LYS A 91 23.84 -14.38 -14.85
C LYS A 91 23.30 -13.64 -16.07
N LEU A 92 23.09 -14.31 -17.20
CA LEU A 92 22.66 -13.61 -18.41
C LEU A 92 21.22 -13.14 -18.26
N THR A 93 20.97 -11.85 -18.45
CA THR A 93 19.61 -11.28 -18.36
C THR A 93 18.63 -11.98 -19.29
N SER A 94 19.08 -12.48 -20.44
CA SER A 94 18.20 -13.19 -21.37
C SER A 94 17.90 -14.63 -20.93
N SER A 95 18.72 -15.27 -20.11
CA SER A 95 18.62 -16.71 -19.80
C SER A 95 17.50 -17.07 -18.81
N ASN A 96 16.96 -18.28 -18.97
CA ASN A 96 16.02 -18.94 -18.06
C ASN A 96 16.66 -20.04 -17.20
N ALA A 97 17.98 -20.20 -17.26
CA ALA A 97 18.67 -21.29 -16.57
C ALA A 97 18.43 -21.29 -15.05
N ILE A 98 18.26 -20.12 -14.42
CA ILE A 98 17.91 -20.02 -12.98
C ILE A 98 16.51 -20.59 -12.71
N ALA A 99 15.53 -20.28 -13.57
CA ALA A 99 14.18 -20.80 -13.43
C ALA A 99 14.14 -22.32 -13.61
N GLU A 100 14.90 -22.86 -14.57
CA GLU A 100 15.05 -24.31 -14.79
C GLU A 100 15.75 -25.00 -13.61
N PHE A 101 16.80 -24.38 -13.07
CA PHE A 101 17.50 -24.86 -11.88
C PHE A 101 16.55 -24.98 -10.69
N PHE A 102 15.80 -23.92 -10.36
CA PHE A 102 14.83 -23.99 -9.27
C PHE A 102 13.60 -24.83 -9.59
N GLY A 103 13.27 -25.05 -10.88
CA GLY A 103 12.23 -26.01 -11.27
C GLY A 103 12.62 -27.46 -10.94
N THR A 104 13.91 -27.79 -11.02
CA THR A 104 14.44 -29.13 -10.75
C THR A 104 14.96 -29.32 -9.32
N HIS A 105 15.44 -28.24 -8.69
CA HIS A 105 16.00 -28.22 -7.34
C HIS A 105 15.07 -27.48 -6.38
N ASN A 106 13.86 -28.00 -6.24
CA ASN A 106 12.83 -27.42 -5.38
C ASN A 106 12.41 -28.37 -4.26
N VAL A 107 11.73 -27.84 -3.25
CA VAL A 107 10.96 -28.64 -2.29
C VAL A 107 9.47 -28.31 -2.49
N PRO A 108 8.75 -28.98 -3.43
CA PRO A 108 7.40 -28.59 -3.83
C PRO A 108 6.37 -28.56 -2.70
N ALA A 109 6.60 -29.34 -1.63
CA ALA A 109 5.74 -29.34 -0.45
C ALA A 109 5.82 -28.04 0.37
N LYS A 110 6.83 -27.19 0.16
CA LYS A 110 7.08 -25.97 0.94
C LYS A 110 7.08 -24.69 0.10
N LEU A 111 7.48 -24.76 -1.17
CA LEU A 111 7.66 -23.57 -2.01
C LEU A 111 7.38 -23.87 -3.48
N ASN A 112 6.87 -22.88 -4.21
CA ASN A 112 6.81 -22.95 -5.67
C ASN A 112 8.21 -22.61 -6.24
N PRO A 113 8.60 -23.14 -7.41
CA PRO A 113 9.90 -22.83 -8.01
C PRO A 113 10.19 -21.32 -8.12
N THR A 114 9.17 -20.53 -8.44
CA THR A 114 9.24 -19.05 -8.58
C THR A 114 9.34 -18.31 -7.25
N ASP A 115 9.18 -18.97 -6.10
CA ASP A 115 9.35 -18.33 -4.79
C ASP A 115 10.82 -18.17 -4.41
N ASN A 116 11.70 -18.96 -5.03
CA ASN A 116 13.14 -18.99 -4.72
C ASN A 116 13.90 -17.74 -5.18
N PHE A 117 13.37 -17.03 -6.17
CA PHE A 117 14.07 -15.93 -6.79
C PHE A 117 13.10 -14.92 -7.40
N MET A 118 13.60 -13.73 -7.65
CA MET A 118 12.90 -12.70 -8.40
C MET A 118 13.87 -12.04 -9.37
N LYS A 119 13.47 -11.94 -10.63
CA LYS A 119 14.23 -11.30 -11.70
C LYS A 119 13.66 -9.91 -11.96
N LEU A 120 14.42 -8.88 -11.61
CA LEU A 120 14.10 -7.50 -11.93
C LEU A 120 14.95 -7.03 -13.09
N THR A 121 14.30 -6.68 -14.19
CA THR A 121 14.96 -5.97 -15.29
C THR A 121 14.97 -4.49 -14.97
N TYR A 122 16.11 -3.83 -15.20
CA TYR A 122 16.24 -2.38 -15.01
C TYR A 122 15.85 -1.87 -13.61
N ALA A 123 16.17 -2.63 -12.56
CA ALA A 123 15.86 -2.29 -11.18
C ALA A 123 16.46 -0.93 -10.80
N ARG A 124 15.74 -0.16 -10.00
CA ARG A 124 16.17 1.15 -9.52
C ARG A 124 16.96 0.98 -8.23
N LYS A 125 18.16 1.56 -8.19
CA LYS A 125 18.92 1.71 -6.94
C LYS A 125 18.31 2.83 -6.11
N LEU A 126 18.00 2.56 -4.84
CA LEU A 126 17.60 3.60 -3.90
C LEU A 126 18.81 4.40 -3.43
N THR A 127 18.60 5.69 -3.29
CA THR A 127 19.58 6.62 -2.74
C THR A 127 19.47 6.68 -1.21
N ASP A 128 20.52 7.19 -0.55
CA ASP A 128 20.57 7.31 0.91
C ASP A 128 19.52 8.30 1.49
N LYS A 129 18.78 9.01 0.63
CA LYS A 129 17.67 9.88 1.02
C LYS A 129 16.32 9.16 1.04
N GLU A 130 16.26 7.94 0.53
CA GLU A 130 15.02 7.18 0.36
C GLU A 130 14.85 6.10 1.43
N TYR A 131 15.92 5.78 2.14
CA TYR A 131 15.91 4.83 3.25
C TYR A 131 16.95 5.23 4.31
N THR A 132 16.73 4.78 5.55
CA THR A 132 17.71 4.84 6.64
C THR A 132 18.21 3.43 6.95
N LEU A 133 19.47 3.32 7.41
CA LEU A 133 20.10 2.06 7.79
C LEU A 133 20.53 2.13 9.26
N HIS A 134 20.13 1.15 10.06
CA HIS A 134 20.72 0.94 11.38
C HIS A 134 21.91 -0.05 11.28
N SER A 135 23.13 0.46 11.14
CA SER A 135 24.31 -0.35 10.77
C SER A 135 24.68 -1.48 11.75
N GLN A 136 24.38 -1.32 13.04
CA GLN A 136 24.68 -2.34 14.07
C GLN A 136 23.60 -3.41 14.26
N LEU A 137 22.34 -3.09 13.96
CA LEU A 137 21.19 -3.99 14.13
C LEU A 137 20.76 -4.64 12.82
N GLY A 138 21.11 -4.04 11.69
CA GLY A 138 20.99 -4.66 10.36
C GLY A 138 19.62 -4.52 9.70
N TYR A 139 18.84 -3.48 10.03
CA TYR A 139 17.57 -3.21 9.35
C TYR A 139 17.61 -1.89 8.57
N ILE A 140 16.79 -1.84 7.53
CA ILE A 140 16.53 -0.64 6.73
C ILE A 140 15.12 -0.12 7.00
N SER A 141 14.95 1.19 6.98
CA SER A 141 13.65 1.84 7.07
C SER A 141 13.42 2.67 5.82
N LEU A 142 12.42 2.31 5.02
CA LEU A 142 12.06 3.09 3.84
C LEU A 142 11.28 4.35 4.25
N ASN A 143 11.50 5.44 3.51
CA ASN A 143 10.79 6.70 3.74
C ASN A 143 9.40 6.72 3.11
N TYR A 144 9.10 5.76 2.23
CA TYR A 144 7.79 5.54 1.64
C TYR A 144 7.42 4.06 1.70
N PRO A 145 6.13 3.71 1.85
CA PRO A 145 5.68 2.34 1.74
C PRO A 145 5.87 1.85 0.31
N LEU A 146 6.29 0.59 0.16
CA LEU A 146 6.32 -0.07 -1.15
C LEU A 146 4.91 -0.45 -1.57
N ASN A 147 4.65 -0.41 -2.88
CA ASN A 147 3.42 -0.99 -3.43
C ASN A 147 3.45 -2.52 -3.27
N ASN A 148 2.27 -3.13 -3.27
CA ASN A 148 2.16 -4.57 -3.05
C ASN A 148 2.91 -5.39 -4.12
N ASP A 149 2.93 -4.93 -5.38
CA ASP A 149 3.65 -5.55 -6.50
C ASP A 149 5.14 -5.18 -6.59
N GLU A 150 5.67 -4.35 -5.70
CA GLU A 150 7.09 -3.96 -5.72
C GLU A 150 7.97 -4.97 -5.01
N VAL A 151 9.13 -5.26 -5.60
CA VAL A 151 10.13 -6.18 -5.05
C VAL A 151 11.21 -5.37 -4.36
N LEU A 152 11.75 -5.86 -3.25
CA LEU A 152 12.87 -5.25 -2.56
C LEU A 152 14.02 -6.25 -2.42
N THR A 153 15.22 -5.86 -2.85
CA THR A 153 16.42 -6.68 -2.71
C THR A 153 17.61 -5.83 -2.26
N VAL A 154 18.61 -6.47 -1.66
CA VAL A 154 19.80 -5.78 -1.14
C VAL A 154 21.09 -6.53 -1.46
N ALA A 155 22.16 -5.77 -1.64
CA ALA A 155 23.54 -6.25 -1.50
C ALA A 155 24.19 -5.46 -0.38
N TYR A 156 24.92 -6.12 0.52
CA TYR A 156 25.53 -5.44 1.67
C TYR A 156 26.86 -6.05 2.08
N GLN A 157 27.68 -5.23 2.71
CA GLN A 157 28.97 -5.59 3.26
C GLN A 157 29.05 -5.09 4.70
N TYR A 158 29.58 -5.93 5.58
CA TYR A 158 29.70 -5.63 7.00
C TYR A 158 30.99 -6.20 7.57
N THR A 159 31.38 -5.67 8.73
CA THR A 159 32.50 -6.19 9.51
C THR A 159 31.99 -6.88 10.77
N TYR A 160 32.61 -8.01 11.10
CA TYR A 160 32.41 -8.71 12.37
C TYR A 160 33.77 -9.13 12.93
N ASN A 161 34.11 -8.66 14.13
CA ASN A 161 35.40 -8.91 14.79
C ASN A 161 36.62 -8.65 13.89
N GLY A 162 36.58 -7.59 13.07
CA GLY A 162 37.68 -7.18 12.17
C GLY A 162 37.75 -7.94 10.83
N GLN A 163 36.89 -8.96 10.62
CA GLN A 163 36.75 -9.65 9.33
C GLN A 163 35.61 -9.04 8.52
N THR A 164 35.79 -8.92 7.21
CA THR A 164 34.77 -8.39 6.29
C THR A 164 33.97 -9.52 5.67
N TYR A 165 32.65 -9.33 5.61
CA TYR A 165 31.69 -10.25 5.01
C TYR A 165 30.87 -9.49 3.98
N GLN A 166 30.44 -10.19 2.92
CA GLN A 166 29.58 -9.63 1.87
C GLN A 166 28.48 -10.62 1.49
N VAL A 167 27.30 -10.09 1.24
CA VAL A 167 26.13 -10.84 0.73
C VAL A 167 25.62 -10.11 -0.50
N GLY A 168 25.56 -10.81 -1.62
CA GLY A 168 25.21 -10.24 -2.91
C GLY A 168 26.35 -9.47 -3.57
N GLU A 169 26.06 -8.97 -4.76
CA GLU A 169 27.01 -8.32 -5.66
C GLU A 169 26.65 -6.85 -5.80
N PHE A 170 27.62 -5.97 -5.59
CA PHE A 170 27.42 -4.55 -5.81
C PHE A 170 27.50 -4.20 -7.30
N SER A 171 26.92 -3.05 -7.65
CA SER A 171 27.05 -2.46 -9.00
C SER A 171 28.51 -2.29 -9.46
N SER A 172 29.44 -2.09 -8.52
CA SER A 172 30.88 -1.97 -8.75
C SER A 172 31.60 -3.29 -9.01
N ASP A 173 31.02 -4.42 -8.60
CA ASP A 173 31.69 -5.73 -8.64
C ASP A 173 31.61 -6.36 -10.04
N ILE A 174 30.56 -6.02 -10.79
CA ILE A 174 30.33 -6.50 -12.15
C ILE A 174 30.10 -5.30 -13.07
N ALA A 175 31.00 -5.11 -14.03
CA ALA A 175 30.87 -4.09 -15.06
C ALA A 175 29.69 -4.38 -16.00
N VAL A 176 29.07 -3.33 -16.52
CA VAL A 176 28.01 -3.43 -17.52
C VAL A 176 28.63 -3.81 -18.87
N ASP A 177 28.09 -4.88 -19.48
CA ASP A 177 28.45 -5.33 -20.82
C ASP A 177 27.19 -5.32 -21.69
N ALA A 178 27.17 -4.46 -22.71
CA ALA A 178 26.01 -4.29 -23.59
C ALA A 178 25.81 -5.47 -24.55
N ASN A 179 26.85 -6.28 -24.81
CA ASN A 179 26.73 -7.43 -25.70
C ASN A 179 26.25 -8.69 -24.97
N ALA A 180 26.51 -8.75 -23.65
CA ALA A 180 26.11 -9.84 -22.78
C ALA A 180 25.65 -9.26 -21.43
N PRO A 181 24.44 -8.69 -21.36
CA PRO A 181 23.92 -8.08 -20.14
C PRO A 181 23.86 -9.12 -19.01
N LYS A 182 24.48 -8.77 -17.88
CA LYS A 182 24.60 -9.63 -16.69
C LYS A 182 23.82 -9.04 -15.52
N MET A 183 23.03 -9.89 -14.89
CA MET A 183 22.32 -9.64 -13.65
C MET A 183 23.28 -9.68 -12.46
N LEU A 184 23.01 -8.85 -11.46
CA LEU A 184 23.65 -8.94 -10.14
C LEU A 184 22.87 -9.91 -9.26
N TYR A 185 23.56 -10.82 -8.55
CA TYR A 185 22.90 -11.59 -7.50
C TYR A 185 22.75 -10.76 -6.23
N THR A 186 21.53 -10.64 -5.72
CA THR A 186 21.23 -9.90 -4.49
C THR A 186 20.37 -10.74 -3.54
N LYS A 187 20.29 -10.34 -2.28
CA LYS A 187 19.41 -10.97 -1.29
C LYS A 187 18.00 -10.42 -1.46
N LEU A 188 17.01 -11.31 -1.63
CA LEU A 188 15.60 -10.95 -1.67
C LEU A 188 15.08 -10.63 -0.26
N LEU A 189 14.48 -9.44 -0.07
CA LEU A 189 13.83 -9.04 1.18
C LEU A 189 12.31 -9.08 1.08
N LYS A 190 11.74 -8.67 -0.06
CA LYS A 190 10.31 -8.71 -0.35
C LYS A 190 10.10 -9.16 -1.80
N ASN A 191 9.23 -10.14 -2.00
CA ASN A 191 8.79 -10.58 -3.33
C ASN A 191 7.56 -9.79 -3.82
N GLU A 192 7.18 -9.96 -5.09
CA GLU A 192 5.98 -9.32 -5.69
C GLU A 192 4.68 -9.85 -5.04
N LEU A 193 4.68 -11.11 -4.62
CA LEU A 193 3.61 -11.73 -3.84
C LEU A 193 4.04 -11.84 -2.39
N LEU A 194 3.28 -11.20 -1.50
CA LEU A 194 3.48 -11.32 -0.06
C LEU A 194 2.91 -12.63 0.45
N LYS A 195 3.78 -13.64 0.58
CA LYS A 195 3.45 -14.94 1.19
C LYS A 195 4.01 -15.00 2.60
N THR A 196 3.14 -15.19 3.59
CA THR A 196 3.55 -15.27 5.00
C THR A 196 4.28 -16.58 5.34
N SER A 197 4.17 -17.60 4.48
CA SER A 197 4.89 -18.86 4.60
C SER A 197 6.36 -18.81 4.16
N LEU A 198 6.79 -17.73 3.51
CA LEU A 198 8.16 -17.56 3.04
C LEU A 198 9.01 -16.80 4.08
N PRO A 199 10.32 -17.11 4.20
CA PRO A 199 11.18 -16.48 5.21
C PRO A 199 11.38 -14.97 5.01
N THR A 200 11.08 -14.43 3.82
CA THR A 200 11.02 -12.97 3.59
C THR A 200 10.01 -12.27 4.49
N TRP A 201 8.97 -12.97 4.92
CA TRP A 201 7.98 -12.45 5.85
C TRP A 201 8.57 -12.15 7.22
N ASP A 202 9.47 -13.01 7.69
CA ASP A 202 10.16 -12.85 8.98
C ASP A 202 11.23 -11.75 8.94
N LEU A 203 11.78 -11.46 7.75
CA LEU A 203 12.69 -10.32 7.55
C LEU A 203 11.99 -8.97 7.70
N MET A 204 10.67 -8.90 7.48
CA MET A 204 9.89 -7.70 7.68
C MET A 204 9.72 -7.42 9.17
N MET A 205 10.28 -6.30 9.64
CA MET A 205 10.11 -5.83 11.01
C MET A 205 8.68 -5.32 11.25
N LYS A 206 8.04 -5.82 12.32
CA LYS A 206 6.64 -5.54 12.70
C LYS A 206 6.54 -4.94 14.11
N ASN A 207 7.65 -4.40 14.60
CA ASN A 207 7.84 -3.89 15.96
C ASN A 207 8.15 -2.38 15.98
N ILE A 208 7.88 -1.67 14.87
CA ILE A 208 8.10 -0.22 14.73
C ILE A 208 6.77 0.44 14.42
N TYR A 209 6.36 1.41 15.24
CA TYR A 209 5.05 2.05 15.18
C TYR A 209 5.21 3.56 14.99
N SER A 210 4.58 4.11 13.95
CA SER A 210 4.57 5.55 13.70
C SER A 210 3.58 6.27 14.62
N LEU A 211 4.00 7.40 15.18
CA LEU A 211 3.14 8.34 15.92
C LEU A 211 2.49 9.38 14.99
N GLY A 212 2.84 9.39 13.70
CA GLY A 212 2.40 10.44 12.76
C GLY A 212 2.96 11.83 13.09
N ALA A 213 4.08 11.87 13.81
CA ALA A 213 4.70 13.08 14.32
C ALA A 213 6.14 13.20 13.79
N PHE A 214 6.71 14.40 13.86
CA PHE A 214 8.10 14.66 13.45
C PHE A 214 8.80 15.50 14.52
N GLN A 215 10.13 15.37 14.60
CA GLN A 215 10.99 16.16 15.48
C GLN A 215 10.50 16.15 16.94
N ILE A 216 10.24 14.95 17.47
CA ILE A 216 9.74 14.76 18.82
C ILE A 216 10.79 15.19 19.83
N SER A 217 10.38 16.06 20.75
CA SER A 217 11.21 16.46 21.89
C SER A 217 11.21 15.35 22.94
N PRO A 218 12.37 15.02 23.55
CA PRO A 218 12.42 14.16 24.73
C PRO A 218 11.75 14.82 25.95
N THR A 219 11.70 16.15 25.99
CA THR A 219 11.07 16.90 27.08
C THR A 219 9.55 16.71 27.05
N ASP A 220 8.98 16.37 28.20
CA ASP A 220 7.55 16.10 28.39
C ASP A 220 6.97 15.01 27.48
N PHE A 221 7.82 14.19 26.86
CA PHE A 221 7.39 12.99 26.19
C PHE A 221 6.80 12.02 27.22
N ARG A 222 5.59 11.55 26.96
CA ARG A 222 4.91 10.53 27.76
C ARG A 222 4.33 9.50 26.81
N LEU A 223 4.76 8.24 26.96
CA LEU A 223 4.15 7.11 26.28
C LEU A 223 3.58 6.17 27.34
N ARG A 224 2.42 5.60 27.06
CA ARG A 224 1.79 4.56 27.86
C ARG A 224 1.29 3.47 26.93
N ILE A 225 1.46 2.23 27.36
CA ILE A 225 0.85 1.08 26.72
C ILE A 225 -0.24 0.57 27.65
N ALA A 226 -1.44 0.41 27.11
CA ALA A 226 -2.56 -0.19 27.81
C ALA A 226 -3.03 -1.42 27.05
N ARG A 227 -3.68 -2.34 27.76
CA ARG A 227 -4.47 -3.40 27.15
C ARG A 227 -5.93 -3.21 27.53
N LEU A 228 -6.85 -3.41 26.60
CA LEU A 228 -8.27 -3.38 26.85
C LEU A 228 -8.70 -4.65 27.57
N ASP A 229 -9.36 -4.51 28.73
CA ASP A 229 -9.95 -5.63 29.47
C ASP A 229 -10.94 -6.42 28.60
N ASN A 230 -10.93 -7.74 28.70
CA ASN A 230 -11.66 -8.59 27.78
C ASN A 230 -13.18 -8.42 27.82
N LYS A 231 -13.73 -8.04 28.98
CA LYS A 231 -15.18 -7.97 29.21
C LYS A 231 -15.71 -6.55 29.15
N THR A 232 -14.97 -5.61 29.70
CA THR A 232 -15.41 -4.23 29.90
C THR A 232 -14.83 -3.27 28.86
N SER A 233 -13.80 -3.68 28.12
CA SER A 233 -13.04 -2.82 27.21
C SER A 233 -12.47 -1.57 27.89
N VAL A 234 -12.23 -1.65 29.20
CA VAL A 234 -11.55 -0.60 29.97
C VAL A 234 -10.04 -0.75 29.80
N GLU A 235 -9.34 0.37 29.69
CA GLU A 235 -7.88 0.42 29.55
C GLU A 235 -7.18 0.00 30.86
N GLN A 236 -6.32 -1.02 30.77
CA GLN A 236 -5.47 -1.48 31.86
C GLN A 236 -4.00 -1.19 31.52
N LEU A 237 -3.38 -0.33 32.33
CA LEU A 237 -1.95 0.01 32.20
C LEU A 237 -1.03 -1.03 32.84
N VAL A 238 -1.54 -1.75 33.82
CA VAL A 238 -0.84 -2.77 34.60
C VAL A 238 -1.40 -4.13 34.23
N ALA A 239 -0.54 -5.13 34.03
CA ALA A 239 -0.96 -6.50 33.82
C ALA A 239 -1.54 -7.09 35.12
N THR A 240 -2.71 -7.72 35.01
CA THR A 240 -3.45 -8.26 36.16
C THR A 240 -3.16 -9.73 36.43
N ASP A 241 -2.66 -10.45 35.42
CA ASP A 241 -2.43 -11.89 35.43
C ASP A 241 -0.97 -12.22 35.06
N GLY A 242 -0.58 -13.49 35.26
CA GLY A 242 0.75 -14.01 34.92
C GLY A 242 1.76 -13.83 36.05
N ALA A 243 2.41 -14.90 36.48
CA ALA A 243 3.34 -14.89 37.61
C ALA A 243 4.49 -13.89 37.42
N ASN A 244 4.96 -13.72 36.18
CA ASN A 244 6.04 -12.81 35.83
C ASN A 244 5.57 -11.42 35.38
N LEU A 245 4.28 -11.25 35.06
CA LEU A 245 3.71 -10.03 34.47
C LEU A 245 2.89 -9.22 35.48
N LYS A 246 2.21 -9.90 36.39
CA LYS A 246 1.29 -9.32 37.36
C LYS A 246 1.93 -8.14 38.11
N ASP A 247 1.14 -7.08 38.28
CA ASP A 247 1.50 -5.84 38.97
C ASP A 247 2.61 -5.02 38.28
N LYS A 248 2.98 -5.36 37.03
CA LYS A 248 3.91 -4.57 36.21
C LYS A 248 3.18 -3.79 35.12
N LEU A 249 3.74 -2.63 34.77
CA LEU A 249 3.25 -1.83 33.63
C LEU A 249 3.51 -2.56 32.31
N TRP A 250 2.56 -2.51 31.38
CA TRP A 250 2.75 -3.03 30.02
C TRP A 250 3.94 -2.37 29.31
N LEU A 251 4.21 -1.10 29.62
CA LEU A 251 5.38 -0.39 29.12
C LEU A 251 6.70 -1.11 29.46
N SER A 252 6.84 -1.56 30.71
CA SER A 252 8.03 -2.28 31.18
C SER A 252 8.05 -3.73 30.70
N ILE A 253 6.90 -4.41 30.68
CA ILE A 253 6.77 -5.78 30.15
C ILE A 253 7.25 -5.88 28.70
N LEU A 254 6.96 -4.86 27.89
CA LEU A 254 7.32 -4.80 26.47
C LEU A 254 8.72 -4.21 26.23
N GLY A 255 9.46 -3.91 27.30
CA GLY A 255 10.86 -3.49 27.26
C GLY A 255 11.09 -2.01 26.94
N LEU A 256 10.07 -1.16 27.01
CA LEU A 256 10.19 0.28 26.77
C LEU A 256 10.44 1.10 28.05
N ASP A 257 10.52 0.45 29.21
CA ASP A 257 10.82 1.02 30.53
C ASP A 257 11.69 0.01 31.30
N ASN A 258 12.99 0.19 31.15
CA ASN A 258 14.05 -0.61 31.77
C ASN A 258 15.06 0.26 32.54
N LEU A 259 15.07 1.56 32.31
CA LEU A 259 16.04 2.51 32.86
C LEU A 259 15.36 3.53 33.76
N ASN A 260 16.11 4.06 34.71
CA ASN A 260 15.69 5.24 35.47
C ASN A 260 16.26 6.52 34.85
N GLN A 261 15.94 7.68 35.44
CA GLN A 261 16.47 8.98 35.02
C GLN A 261 18.01 9.09 35.00
N GLN A 262 18.74 8.25 35.74
CA GLN A 262 20.20 8.19 35.75
C GLN A 262 20.76 7.21 34.68
N ASN A 263 19.90 6.58 33.87
CA ASN A 263 20.20 5.48 32.96
C ASN A 263 20.69 4.20 33.65
N ASP A 264 20.42 4.03 34.95
CA ASP A 264 20.63 2.76 35.62
C ASP A 264 19.50 1.78 35.28
N ARG A 265 19.81 0.48 35.24
CA ARG A 265 18.87 -0.59 34.85
C ARG A 265 17.81 -0.88 35.91
N GLN A 266 16.91 0.07 36.12
CA GLN A 266 15.75 -0.01 37.02
C GLN A 266 14.57 0.69 36.37
N PRO A 267 13.45 -0.01 36.09
CA PRO A 267 12.24 0.63 35.56
C PRO A 267 11.71 1.70 36.52
N ASP A 268 11.33 2.87 35.99
CA ASP A 268 10.80 3.99 36.76
C ASP A 268 9.36 4.38 36.38
N GLY A 269 8.76 3.65 35.44
CA GLY A 269 7.39 3.87 34.97
C GLY A 269 7.28 4.86 33.81
N TYR A 270 8.41 5.41 33.34
CA TYR A 270 8.47 6.29 32.17
C TYR A 270 9.09 5.57 30.97
N PHE A 271 8.84 6.12 29.79
CA PHE A 271 9.40 5.58 28.57
C PHE A 271 10.90 5.92 28.48
N ASP A 272 11.72 4.91 28.24
CA ASP A 272 13.15 5.07 27.97
C ASP A 272 13.33 5.79 26.62
N PHE A 273 13.61 7.09 26.61
CA PHE A 273 13.82 7.87 25.38
C PHE A 273 15.26 7.68 24.86
N LEU A 274 15.49 6.59 24.12
CA LEU A 274 16.79 6.23 23.56
C LEU A 274 16.75 6.33 22.04
N GLU A 275 17.36 7.39 21.51
CA GLU A 275 17.41 7.63 20.06
C GLU A 275 18.06 6.46 19.32
N GLY A 276 17.41 5.98 18.26
CA GLY A 276 17.86 4.85 17.46
C GLY A 276 17.63 3.48 18.10
N VAL A 277 17.18 3.41 19.36
CA VAL A 277 16.91 2.14 20.07
C VAL A 277 15.42 1.97 20.36
N THR A 278 14.81 2.93 21.05
CA THR A 278 13.38 2.89 21.41
C THR A 278 12.56 3.94 20.66
N ILE A 279 13.20 4.99 20.13
CA ILE A 279 12.54 6.03 19.34
C ILE A 279 13.43 6.55 18.20
N ASP A 280 12.83 6.80 17.05
CA ASP A 280 13.33 7.69 16.02
C ASP A 280 12.56 9.01 16.18
N SER A 281 13.19 9.99 16.83
CA SER A 281 12.53 11.25 17.14
C SER A 281 12.32 12.12 15.91
N GLN A 282 13.13 11.94 14.87
CA GLN A 282 13.04 12.73 13.65
C GLN A 282 11.79 12.34 12.86
N GLN A 283 11.53 11.04 12.69
CA GLN A 283 10.37 10.51 11.96
C GLN A 283 9.19 10.12 12.87
N GLY A 284 9.33 10.31 14.18
CA GLY A 284 8.31 10.01 15.18
C GLY A 284 7.89 8.56 15.23
N ARG A 285 8.86 7.63 15.23
CA ARG A 285 8.59 6.18 15.27
C ARG A 285 9.04 5.60 16.60
N ILE A 286 8.17 4.82 17.25
CA ILE A 286 8.50 4.02 18.44
C ILE A 286 8.98 2.65 17.99
N MET A 287 10.08 2.20 18.57
CA MET A 287 10.75 0.94 18.23
C MET A 287 10.78 0.07 19.48
N PHE A 288 10.20 -1.12 19.41
CA PHE A 288 10.29 -2.07 20.51
C PHE A 288 11.65 -2.80 20.44
N PRO A 289 12.31 -3.07 21.59
CA PRO A 289 13.62 -3.73 21.62
C PRO A 289 13.56 -5.24 21.36
N THR A 290 12.39 -5.75 20.99
CA THR A 290 12.09 -7.14 20.64
C THR A 290 11.45 -7.22 19.26
N ILE A 291 11.63 -8.33 18.54
CA ILE A 291 11.07 -8.55 17.19
C ILE A 291 9.54 -8.72 17.26
N GLU A 292 9.03 -9.42 18.28
CA GLU A 292 7.59 -9.70 18.41
C GLU A 292 7.06 -9.30 19.80
N PRO A 293 7.06 -8.00 20.14
CA PRO A 293 6.70 -7.54 21.48
C PRO A 293 5.33 -8.06 21.97
N PHE A 294 4.36 -8.24 21.06
CA PHE A 294 3.04 -8.77 21.40
C PHE A 294 2.87 -10.25 21.08
N GLY A 295 3.87 -10.88 20.46
CA GLY A 295 3.88 -12.26 19.97
C GLY A 295 4.79 -13.13 20.82
N GLU A 296 5.71 -13.84 20.18
CA GLU A 296 6.57 -14.82 20.86
C GLU A 296 7.45 -14.22 21.98
N ASP A 297 7.80 -12.93 21.92
CA ASP A 297 8.53 -12.29 23.03
C ASP A 297 7.69 -12.12 24.30
N LEU A 298 6.38 -11.90 24.16
CA LEU A 298 5.46 -11.88 25.29
C LEU A 298 5.18 -13.30 25.79
N ALA A 299 5.00 -14.25 24.86
CA ALA A 299 4.75 -15.66 25.18
C ALA A 299 5.84 -16.23 26.11
N ARG A 300 7.12 -15.91 25.83
CA ARG A 300 8.27 -16.32 26.64
C ARG A 300 8.27 -15.81 28.08
N GLN A 301 7.44 -14.83 28.43
CA GLN A 301 7.33 -14.32 29.79
C GLN A 301 6.36 -15.12 30.66
N PHE A 302 5.47 -15.94 30.06
CA PHE A 302 4.58 -16.83 30.79
C PHE A 302 5.31 -18.11 31.24
N LEU A 303 4.89 -18.65 32.39
CA LEU A 303 5.36 -19.95 32.84
C LEU A 303 4.69 -21.09 32.01
N PRO A 304 5.31 -22.27 31.89
CA PRO A 304 4.77 -23.37 31.09
C PRO A 304 3.35 -23.83 31.48
N ASP A 305 2.92 -23.60 32.71
CA ASP A 305 1.58 -23.92 33.24
C ASP A 305 0.54 -22.80 33.02
N GLU A 306 0.93 -21.67 32.43
CA GLU A 306 0.08 -20.50 32.18
C GLU A 306 -0.49 -20.46 30.73
N SER A 307 -0.70 -21.61 30.11
CA SER A 307 -1.11 -21.72 28.69
C SER A 307 -2.42 -20.99 28.34
N LEU A 308 -3.32 -20.81 29.31
CA LEU A 308 -4.55 -20.02 29.12
C LEU A 308 -4.25 -18.53 28.94
N LEU A 309 -3.27 -17.99 29.68
CA LEU A 309 -2.87 -16.59 29.57
C LEU A 309 -2.19 -16.32 28.24
N ASP A 310 -1.39 -17.27 27.76
CA ASP A 310 -0.80 -17.21 26.41
C ASP A 310 -1.88 -17.00 25.34
N SER A 311 -2.94 -17.82 25.34
CA SER A 311 -4.05 -17.68 24.38
C SER A 311 -4.86 -16.38 24.51
N GLN A 312 -4.76 -15.70 25.66
CA GLN A 312 -5.52 -14.50 25.98
C GLN A 312 -4.75 -13.21 25.65
N TYR A 313 -3.43 -13.21 25.85
CA TYR A 313 -2.59 -12.04 25.78
C TYR A 313 -1.70 -12.00 24.53
N VAL A 314 -1.30 -13.16 23.99
CA VAL A 314 -0.31 -13.22 22.90
C VAL A 314 -1.00 -13.08 21.55
N TYR A 315 -0.63 -12.04 20.81
CA TYR A 315 -1.16 -11.72 19.49
C TYR A 315 -0.26 -12.24 18.36
N ARG A 316 0.00 -13.56 18.32
CA ARG A 316 0.79 -14.20 17.24
C ARG A 316 0.27 -13.88 15.83
N PRO A 317 -1.06 -13.86 15.57
CA PRO A 317 -1.58 -13.52 14.25
C PRO A 317 -1.08 -12.18 13.67
N LEU A 318 -0.70 -11.20 14.51
CA LEU A 318 -0.09 -9.95 14.07
C LEU A 318 1.24 -10.15 13.32
N TYR A 319 1.97 -11.20 13.67
CA TYR A 319 3.28 -11.53 13.12
C TYR A 319 3.21 -12.62 12.06
N ASP A 320 2.23 -13.53 12.14
CA ASP A 320 2.10 -14.68 11.24
C ASP A 320 1.23 -14.41 10.00
N PHE A 321 0.32 -13.44 10.07
CA PHE A 321 -0.62 -13.11 8.99
C PHE A 321 -0.50 -11.66 8.53
N GLN A 322 -1.03 -11.38 7.34
CA GLN A 322 -1.19 -10.02 6.89
C GLN A 322 -2.05 -9.21 7.87
N LYS A 323 -1.74 -7.93 8.01
CA LYS A 323 -2.40 -7.01 8.97
C LYS A 323 -3.93 -7.09 8.89
N THR A 324 -4.49 -7.09 7.68
CA THR A 324 -5.95 -7.15 7.46
C THR A 324 -6.56 -8.41 8.06
N ILE A 325 -5.99 -9.58 7.74
CA ILE A 325 -6.43 -10.88 8.25
C ILE A 325 -6.30 -10.92 9.78
N ALA A 326 -5.17 -10.45 10.32
CA ALA A 326 -4.93 -10.42 11.76
C ALA A 326 -5.98 -9.56 12.50
N GLN A 327 -6.38 -8.43 11.93
CA GLN A 327 -7.35 -7.51 12.52
C GLN A 327 -8.79 -8.03 12.43
N GLN A 328 -9.17 -8.59 11.28
CA GLN A 328 -10.54 -9.06 11.02
C GLN A 328 -10.83 -10.38 11.73
N ASN A 329 -9.90 -11.34 11.67
CA ASN A 329 -10.15 -12.70 12.16
C ASN A 329 -9.79 -12.90 13.64
N TYR A 330 -8.98 -12.00 14.22
CA TYR A 330 -8.52 -12.10 15.61
C TYR A 330 -8.73 -10.79 16.43
N PRO A 331 -9.93 -10.19 16.41
CA PRO A 331 -10.20 -8.94 17.12
C PRO A 331 -10.10 -9.09 18.65
N ASN A 332 -10.24 -10.32 19.18
CA ASN A 332 -10.10 -10.63 20.59
C ASN A 332 -8.65 -10.45 21.11
N LEU A 333 -7.64 -10.52 20.23
CA LEU A 333 -6.23 -10.34 20.56
C LEU A 333 -5.73 -8.92 20.23
N ASN A 334 -6.38 -8.23 19.29
CA ASN A 334 -6.10 -6.84 18.94
C ASN A 334 -6.60 -5.85 20.02
N ARG A 335 -6.00 -5.90 21.20
CA ARG A 335 -6.44 -5.18 22.40
C ARG A 335 -5.36 -4.31 23.04
N TYR A 336 -4.19 -4.19 22.43
CA TYR A 336 -3.13 -3.30 22.89
C TYR A 336 -3.29 -1.90 22.29
N LEU A 337 -3.14 -0.89 23.14
CA LEU A 337 -3.22 0.52 22.76
C LEU A 337 -1.92 1.21 23.13
N ILE A 338 -1.33 1.91 22.17
CA ILE A 338 -0.16 2.76 22.35
C ILE A 338 -0.68 4.20 22.36
N LYS A 339 -0.54 4.90 23.49
CA LYS A 339 -0.98 6.28 23.65
C LYS A 339 0.16 7.12 24.18
N GLY A 340 0.23 8.37 23.74
CA GLY A 340 1.23 9.29 24.28
C GLY A 340 0.91 10.74 24.03
N THR A 341 1.64 11.58 24.74
CA THR A 341 1.71 13.03 24.51
C THR A 341 3.14 13.38 24.19
N TYR A 342 3.31 14.24 23.19
CA TYR A 342 4.62 14.71 22.75
C TYR A 342 4.57 16.20 22.49
N SER A 343 5.74 16.82 22.51
CA SER A 343 5.97 18.17 22.01
C SER A 343 6.95 18.10 20.85
N SER A 344 6.84 19.02 19.90
CA SER A 344 7.83 19.17 18.84
C SER A 344 9.00 20.02 19.36
N GLN A 345 10.22 19.77 18.88
CA GLN A 345 11.38 20.57 19.25
C GLN A 345 11.21 22.03 18.80
N GLY A 346 10.97 22.92 19.76
CA GLY A 346 11.34 24.34 19.71
C GLY A 346 10.61 25.19 18.67
N GLY A 347 9.42 25.69 19.02
CA GLY A 347 8.82 26.85 18.37
C GLY A 347 7.98 27.62 19.37
N SER A 348 8.12 28.95 19.41
CA SER A 348 7.11 29.82 20.03
C SER A 348 5.86 29.93 19.14
N GLU A 349 5.91 29.35 17.94
CA GLU A 349 4.89 29.40 16.90
C GLU A 349 4.23 28.03 16.75
N PHE A 350 2.90 28.01 16.80
CA PHE A 350 2.07 26.82 16.69
C PHE A 350 1.11 26.98 15.50
N LEU A 351 0.93 25.91 14.73
CA LEU A 351 -0.07 25.86 13.67
C LEU A 351 -1.44 25.61 14.28
N LEU A 352 -2.41 26.44 13.90
CA LEU A 352 -3.81 26.35 14.31
C LEU A 352 -4.62 25.38 13.44
N ASN A 353 -4.00 24.77 12.45
CA ASN A 353 -4.62 23.86 11.46
C ASN A 353 -5.87 24.43 10.76
N ALA A 354 -5.99 25.76 10.71
CA ALA A 354 -7.04 26.50 10.01
C ALA A 354 -6.41 27.70 9.30
N VAL A 355 -6.80 27.97 8.06
CA VAL A 355 -6.33 29.12 7.28
C VAL A 355 -7.46 30.13 7.12
N ASN A 356 -7.13 31.42 6.98
CA ASN A 356 -8.11 32.50 6.87
C ASN A 356 -9.08 32.56 8.07
N ILE A 357 -8.53 32.50 9.27
CA ILE A 357 -9.28 32.58 10.53
C ILE A 357 -9.88 34.00 10.66
N PRO A 358 -11.17 34.17 10.98
CA PRO A 358 -11.75 35.48 11.26
C PRO A 358 -11.00 36.22 12.36
N GLN A 359 -10.66 37.48 12.11
CA GLN A 359 -9.88 38.28 13.05
C GLN A 359 -10.63 38.45 14.39
N GLY A 360 -9.97 38.17 15.51
CA GLY A 360 -10.54 38.24 16.85
C GLY A 360 -11.33 37.01 17.33
N SER A 361 -11.44 35.95 16.51
CA SER A 361 -12.11 34.71 16.92
C SER A 361 -11.22 33.79 17.78
N VAL A 362 -9.91 34.06 17.83
CA VAL A 362 -8.93 33.24 18.55
C VAL A 362 -8.90 33.63 20.02
N VAL A 363 -9.44 32.77 20.87
CA VAL A 363 -9.40 32.89 22.32
C VAL A 363 -8.38 31.90 22.87
N VAL A 364 -7.34 32.42 23.51
CA VAL A 364 -6.26 31.62 24.07
C VAL A 364 -6.34 31.66 25.59
N THR A 365 -6.34 30.50 26.23
CA THR A 365 -6.33 30.40 27.68
C THR A 365 -5.16 29.55 28.17
N ALA A 366 -4.55 29.96 29.27
CA ALA A 366 -3.58 29.15 30.01
C ALA A 366 -4.17 28.84 31.38
N GLY A 367 -4.60 27.58 31.56
CA GLY A 367 -5.48 27.22 32.68
C GLY A 367 -6.78 28.03 32.65
N THR A 368 -7.01 28.84 33.68
CA THR A 368 -8.19 29.72 33.80
C THR A 368 -7.94 31.16 33.32
N LEU A 369 -6.68 31.53 33.03
CA LEU A 369 -6.33 32.86 32.58
C LEU A 369 -6.54 32.98 31.07
N VAL A 370 -7.37 33.92 30.64
CA VAL A 370 -7.48 34.31 29.22
C VAL A 370 -6.28 35.20 28.90
N LEU A 371 -5.48 34.79 27.91
CA LEU A 371 -4.31 35.54 27.44
C LEU A 371 -4.75 36.70 26.56
N THR A 372 -3.94 37.76 26.48
CA THR A 372 -4.25 38.95 25.68
C THR A 372 -3.46 38.95 24.37
N GLU A 373 -4.15 39.02 23.24
CA GLU A 373 -3.50 39.17 21.92
C GLU A 373 -2.70 40.49 21.84
N GLY A 374 -1.54 40.44 21.20
CA GLY A 374 -0.57 41.53 21.08
C GLY A 374 0.41 41.64 22.25
N THR A 375 0.05 41.14 23.43
CA THR A 375 0.92 41.15 24.62
C THR A 375 1.43 39.76 24.96
N ASP A 376 0.53 38.80 25.12
CA ASP A 376 0.87 37.43 25.51
C ASP A 376 1.08 36.51 24.30
N TYR A 377 0.38 36.76 23.20
CA TYR A 377 0.50 36.04 21.93
C TYR A 377 0.19 36.94 20.73
N THR A 378 0.64 36.57 19.53
CA THR A 378 0.20 37.16 18.25
C THR A 378 -0.36 36.08 17.35
N VAL A 379 -1.38 36.39 16.56
CA VAL A 379 -1.95 35.45 15.57
C VAL A 379 -1.71 35.96 14.15
N ASP A 380 -1.18 35.11 13.29
CA ASP A 380 -1.28 35.24 11.83
C ASP A 380 -2.57 34.56 11.38
N TYR A 381 -3.62 35.37 11.23
CA TYR A 381 -4.95 34.93 10.81
C TYR A 381 -4.98 34.38 9.38
N SER A 382 -4.04 34.78 8.53
CA SER A 382 -3.97 34.33 7.13
C SER A 382 -3.33 32.95 7.02
N ALA A 383 -2.16 32.78 7.65
CA ALA A 383 -1.40 31.54 7.63
C ALA A 383 -1.85 30.52 8.68
N GLY A 384 -2.72 30.92 9.61
CA GLY A 384 -3.21 30.02 10.66
C GLY A 384 -2.17 29.72 11.72
N ARG A 385 -1.38 30.71 12.13
CA ARG A 385 -0.28 30.51 13.07
C ARG A 385 -0.48 31.37 14.30
N ILE A 386 -0.21 30.82 15.48
CA ILE A 386 -0.16 31.59 16.72
C ILE A 386 1.25 31.57 17.25
N ARG A 387 1.76 32.73 17.65
CA ARG A 387 3.04 32.85 18.34
C ARG A 387 2.83 33.33 19.76
N ILE A 388 3.24 32.53 20.75
CA ILE A 388 3.23 32.93 22.16
C ILE A 388 4.43 33.84 22.42
N ILE A 389 4.18 35.09 22.80
CA ILE A 389 5.20 36.11 23.07
C ILE A 389 5.68 36.01 24.52
N ASN A 390 4.75 35.74 25.45
CA ASN A 390 5.05 35.70 26.87
C ASN A 390 5.81 34.41 27.24
N GLN A 391 7.12 34.54 27.36
CA GLN A 391 8.04 33.44 27.69
C GLN A 391 7.75 32.80 29.05
N ALA A 392 7.20 33.55 30.00
CA ALA A 392 6.82 32.99 31.29
C ALA A 392 5.75 31.90 31.14
N MET A 393 4.81 32.08 30.21
CA MET A 393 3.77 31.10 29.91
C MET A 393 4.35 29.83 29.28
N LEU A 394 5.29 29.97 28.34
CA LEU A 394 5.99 28.84 27.73
C LEU A 394 6.81 28.06 28.77
N SER A 395 7.45 28.74 29.72
CA SER A 395 8.24 28.10 30.78
C SER A 395 7.41 27.52 31.94
N SER A 396 6.13 27.90 32.04
CA SER A 396 5.27 27.51 33.17
C SER A 396 4.81 26.05 33.13
N GLY A 397 4.92 25.38 31.97
CA GLY A 397 4.39 24.04 31.74
C GLY A 397 2.87 23.94 31.78
N GLN A 398 2.15 25.07 31.87
CA GLN A 398 0.68 25.05 31.86
C GLN A 398 0.14 24.78 30.45
N PRO A 399 -0.90 23.94 30.32
CA PRO A 399 -1.53 23.70 29.03
C PRO A 399 -2.19 24.98 28.52
N ILE A 400 -1.83 25.36 27.29
CA ILE A 400 -2.43 26.47 26.57
C ILE A 400 -3.53 25.90 25.67
N ASN A 401 -4.78 26.26 25.96
CA ASN A 401 -5.92 25.89 25.13
C ASN A 401 -6.24 27.02 24.16
N ILE A 402 -6.37 26.71 22.89
CA ILE A 402 -6.70 27.68 21.85
C ILE A 402 -8.06 27.30 21.28
N LYS A 403 -9.02 28.21 21.37
CA LYS A 403 -10.30 28.12 20.70
C LYS A 403 -10.30 29.10 19.55
N LEU A 404 -10.76 28.67 18.39
CA LEU A 404 -10.88 29.51 17.21
C LEU A 404 -12.16 29.19 16.47
N GLU A 405 -12.65 30.17 15.73
CA GLU A 405 -13.70 29.96 14.75
C GLU A 405 -13.03 29.77 13.39
N ASN A 406 -13.40 28.71 12.67
CA ASN A 406 -12.90 28.47 11.32
C ASN A 406 -13.99 28.80 10.32
N ASN A 407 -13.70 29.66 9.35
CA ASN A 407 -14.59 29.86 8.22
C ASN A 407 -14.33 28.73 7.21
N GLU A 408 -14.94 27.57 7.46
CA GLU A 408 -14.81 26.43 6.56
C GLU A 408 -15.32 26.82 5.15
N LEU A 409 -14.38 27.08 4.23
CA LEU A 409 -14.66 27.41 2.83
C LEU A 409 -15.43 26.30 2.09
N PHE A 410 -15.49 25.09 2.64
CA PHE A 410 -16.07 23.90 2.02
C PHE A 410 -17.01 23.09 2.95
N GLY A 411 -17.72 23.77 3.86
CA GLY A 411 -18.82 23.12 4.60
C GLY A 411 -20.01 22.84 3.67
N VAL A 412 -20.30 21.57 3.36
CA VAL A 412 -21.41 21.19 2.47
C VAL A 412 -22.77 21.25 3.20
N GLN A 413 -22.78 21.14 4.53
CA GLN A 413 -23.98 21.27 5.36
C GLN A 413 -24.32 22.75 5.64
N GLN A 414 -25.57 23.12 5.40
CA GLN A 414 -26.07 24.47 5.69
C GLN A 414 -26.36 24.62 7.18
N LYS A 415 -25.75 25.60 7.85
CA LYS A 415 -25.99 25.92 9.27
C LYS A 415 -26.81 27.21 9.39
N SER A 416 -27.85 27.20 10.22
CA SER A 416 -28.69 28.37 10.49
C SER A 416 -28.71 28.67 11.98
N LEU A 417 -28.22 29.85 12.37
CA LEU A 417 -28.24 30.35 13.74
C LEU A 417 -29.26 31.50 13.84
N PHE A 418 -30.30 31.32 14.63
CA PHE A 418 -31.27 32.36 14.97
C PHE A 418 -31.12 32.68 16.44
N GLY A 419 -31.07 33.96 16.80
CA GLY A 419 -30.93 34.31 18.20
C GLY A 419 -31.36 35.73 18.49
N THR A 420 -31.62 35.98 19.77
CA THR A 420 -31.89 37.30 20.32
C THR A 420 -31.13 37.46 21.62
N ARG A 421 -30.60 38.66 21.84
CA ARG A 421 -29.98 39.07 23.09
C ARG A 421 -30.66 40.35 23.57
N LEU A 422 -31.04 40.38 24.84
CA LEU A 422 -31.64 41.52 25.52
C LEU A 422 -30.68 42.01 26.58
N ASP A 423 -30.18 43.23 26.41
CA ASP A 423 -29.32 43.89 27.39
C ASP A 423 -30.10 45.00 28.11
N TYR A 424 -30.12 44.94 29.44
CA TYR A 424 -30.77 45.92 30.30
C TYR A 424 -29.79 46.53 31.29
N LEU A 425 -29.51 47.82 31.12
CA LEU A 425 -28.71 48.62 32.04
C LEU A 425 -29.59 49.10 33.20
N ALA A 426 -29.69 48.30 34.26
CA ALA A 426 -30.44 48.66 35.46
C ALA A 426 -29.84 49.87 36.20
N SER A 427 -28.54 50.09 36.09
CA SER A 427 -27.85 51.31 36.54
C SER A 427 -26.51 51.48 35.82
N PRO A 428 -25.81 52.63 35.95
CA PRO A 428 -24.44 52.78 35.43
C PRO A 428 -23.43 51.77 35.99
N LYS A 429 -23.82 51.01 37.03
CA LYS A 429 -22.99 50.01 37.70
C LYS A 429 -23.50 48.59 37.52
N LEU A 430 -24.71 48.38 37.02
CA LEU A 430 -25.36 47.06 36.94
C LEU A 430 -25.94 46.86 35.54
N ALA A 431 -25.38 45.92 34.81
CA ALA A 431 -25.90 45.43 33.53
C ALA A 431 -26.47 44.02 33.72
N LEU A 432 -27.62 43.75 33.12
CA LEU A 432 -28.26 42.44 33.07
C LEU A 432 -28.45 42.06 31.61
N GLY A 433 -28.14 40.82 31.25
CA GLY A 433 -28.31 40.25 29.92
C GLY A 433 -29.23 39.04 29.95
N ALA A 434 -29.97 38.83 28.88
CA ALA A 434 -30.68 37.59 28.58
C ALA A 434 -30.39 37.19 27.14
N THR A 435 -30.06 35.93 26.90
CA THR A 435 -29.73 35.42 25.56
C THR A 435 -30.60 34.22 25.25
N MET A 436 -31.13 34.12 24.03
CA MET A 436 -31.75 32.92 23.50
C MET A 436 -31.29 32.72 22.07
N MET A 437 -30.76 31.54 21.75
CA MET A 437 -30.21 31.19 20.44
C MET A 437 -30.65 29.78 20.06
N HIS A 438 -30.88 29.56 18.78
CA HIS A 438 -31.22 28.28 18.17
C HIS A 438 -30.31 28.05 16.97
N LEU A 439 -29.50 27.00 17.02
CA LEU A 439 -28.62 26.58 15.95
C LEU A 439 -29.15 25.27 15.38
N THR A 440 -29.44 25.25 14.08
CA THR A 440 -29.82 24.01 13.38
C THR A 440 -28.98 23.81 12.13
N GLU A 441 -28.58 22.56 11.92
CA GLU A 441 -27.85 22.11 10.75
C GLU A 441 -28.81 21.34 9.83
N GLN A 442 -28.76 21.61 8.53
CA GLN A 442 -29.53 20.90 7.52
C GLN A 442 -28.71 19.72 7.00
N PRO A 443 -29.15 18.46 7.20
CA PRO A 443 -28.43 17.31 6.73
C PRO A 443 -28.49 17.22 5.20
N ILE A 444 -27.41 16.73 4.57
CA ILE A 444 -27.32 16.57 3.10
C ILE A 444 -28.19 15.39 2.64
N SER A 445 -28.25 14.34 3.47
CA SER A 445 -29.03 13.11 3.27
C SER A 445 -29.80 12.79 4.54
N GLN A 446 -30.86 11.99 4.42
CA GLN A 446 -31.59 11.46 5.60
C GLN A 446 -30.80 10.36 6.33
N ASN A 447 -29.79 9.79 5.67
CA ASN A 447 -28.91 8.77 6.24
C ASN A 447 -27.61 9.42 6.69
N GLU A 448 -27.55 9.85 7.96
CA GLU A 448 -26.31 10.36 8.56
C GLU A 448 -25.64 9.26 9.40
N ALA A 449 -24.33 9.13 9.26
CA ALA A 449 -23.53 8.18 10.03
C ALA A 449 -23.35 8.65 11.48
N VAL A 450 -23.12 7.70 12.40
CA VAL A 450 -22.78 8.02 13.79
C VAL A 450 -21.48 8.83 13.83
N GLY A 451 -21.49 9.98 14.50
CA GLY A 451 -20.38 10.95 14.57
C GLY A 451 -20.57 12.18 13.69
N ASP A 452 -21.35 12.06 12.62
CA ASP A 452 -21.66 13.14 11.66
C ASP A 452 -23.08 13.69 11.84
N GLU A 453 -23.70 13.45 13.02
CA GLU A 453 -25.10 13.83 13.24
C GLU A 453 -25.32 15.34 13.23
N SER A 454 -26.22 15.81 12.36
CA SER A 454 -26.66 17.20 12.33
C SER A 454 -27.39 17.58 13.62
N ILE A 455 -27.04 18.74 14.19
CA ILE A 455 -27.62 19.21 15.46
C ILE A 455 -28.78 20.20 15.25
N SER A 456 -29.67 20.28 16.24
CA SER A 456 -30.72 21.32 16.34
C SER A 456 -30.88 21.75 17.79
N ASN A 457 -29.98 22.61 18.24
CA ASN A 457 -29.78 22.95 19.65
C ASN A 457 -30.31 24.34 19.98
N THR A 458 -30.94 24.49 21.14
CA THR A 458 -31.40 25.78 21.67
C THR A 458 -30.65 26.12 22.96
N ILE A 459 -29.99 27.27 23.01
CA ILE A 459 -29.37 27.81 24.21
C ILE A 459 -30.21 28.97 24.71
N TRP A 460 -30.46 29.02 26.02
CA TRP A 460 -30.99 30.21 26.66
C TRP A 460 -30.25 30.49 27.96
N GLY A 461 -30.12 31.75 28.34
CA GLY A 461 -29.33 32.13 29.50
C GLY A 461 -29.56 33.56 29.97
N PHE A 462 -29.05 33.85 31.16
CA PHE A 462 -29.04 35.15 31.79
C PHE A 462 -27.63 35.46 32.31
N ASP A 463 -27.20 36.70 32.14
CA ASP A 463 -25.94 37.20 32.67
C ASP A 463 -26.14 38.50 33.42
N GLY A 464 -25.22 38.81 34.33
CA GLY A 464 -25.27 40.01 35.14
C GLY A 464 -23.88 40.46 35.51
N THR A 465 -23.58 41.74 35.28
CA THR A 465 -22.31 42.36 35.63
C THR A 465 -22.54 43.58 36.50
N TYR A 466 -21.97 43.55 37.70
CA TYR A 466 -21.94 44.67 38.64
C TYR A 466 -20.51 45.21 38.78
N THR A 467 -20.28 46.47 38.42
CA THR A 467 -18.96 47.11 38.56
C THR A 467 -19.08 48.39 39.37
N SER A 468 -18.30 48.51 40.44
CA SER A 468 -18.24 49.73 41.25
C SER A 468 -16.84 50.02 41.76
N ASN A 469 -16.51 51.31 41.78
CA ASN A 469 -15.28 51.80 42.39
C ASN A 469 -15.32 51.67 43.92
N SER A 470 -14.24 51.17 44.52
CA SER A 470 -14.06 51.00 45.96
C SER A 470 -12.91 51.87 46.47
N ARG A 471 -13.27 53.05 47.00
CA ARG A 471 -12.32 53.95 47.67
C ARG A 471 -11.74 53.35 48.96
N LEU A 472 -12.44 52.40 49.57
CA LEU A 472 -11.94 51.68 50.75
C LEU A 472 -10.71 50.85 50.39
N LEU A 473 -10.78 50.08 49.30
CA LEU A 473 -9.65 49.29 48.82
C LEU A 473 -8.49 50.18 48.38
N THR A 474 -8.77 51.29 47.69
CA THR A 474 -7.72 52.27 47.30
C THR A 474 -6.96 52.77 48.51
N ARG A 475 -7.69 53.19 49.56
CA ARG A 475 -7.07 53.66 50.81
C ARG A 475 -6.36 52.57 51.61
N LEU A 476 -6.75 51.31 51.46
CA LEU A 476 -6.05 50.19 52.09
C LEU A 476 -4.73 49.91 51.38
N VAL A 477 -4.70 50.00 50.05
CA VAL A 477 -3.48 49.89 49.24
C VAL A 477 -2.52 51.05 49.53
N ASP A 478 -3.02 52.27 49.67
CA ASP A 478 -2.22 53.46 50.04
C ASP A 478 -1.61 53.42 51.45
N LYS A 479 -2.10 52.51 52.31
CA LYS A 479 -1.54 52.32 53.66
C LYS A 479 -0.38 51.32 53.70
N ILE A 480 -0.09 50.64 52.60
CA ILE A 480 1.05 49.73 52.51
C ILE A 480 2.34 50.60 52.44
N PRO A 481 3.27 50.48 53.40
CA PRO A 481 4.49 51.28 53.39
C PRO A 481 5.25 51.10 52.07
N LEU A 482 5.77 52.20 51.51
CA LEU A 482 6.49 52.30 50.22
C LEU A 482 5.62 52.28 48.94
N ILE A 483 4.29 52.22 49.04
CA ILE A 483 3.37 52.31 47.88
C ILE A 483 2.44 53.53 48.06
N ASN A 484 2.34 54.39 47.03
CA ASN A 484 1.40 55.51 46.97
C ASN A 484 0.71 55.47 45.60
N THR A 485 -0.60 55.21 45.55
CA THR A 485 -1.34 55.14 44.28
C THR A 485 -2.55 56.07 44.29
N LYS A 486 -2.70 56.87 43.24
CA LYS A 486 -3.90 57.72 43.06
C LYS A 486 -4.99 57.04 42.24
N GLU A 487 -4.69 55.84 41.73
CA GLU A 487 -5.60 55.09 40.88
C GLU A 487 -6.72 54.44 41.70
N ILE A 488 -7.95 54.62 41.23
CA ILE A 488 -9.15 54.15 41.94
C ILE A 488 -9.26 52.64 41.77
N SER A 489 -9.41 51.92 42.88
CA SER A 489 -9.64 50.48 42.86
C SER A 489 -11.08 50.19 42.42
N THR A 490 -11.25 49.22 41.53
CA THR A 490 -12.55 48.81 41.00
C THR A 490 -12.85 47.39 41.45
N VAL A 491 -14.09 47.14 41.84
CA VAL A 491 -14.61 45.80 42.15
C VAL A 491 -15.67 45.47 41.12
N SER A 492 -15.45 44.40 40.37
CA SER A 492 -16.38 43.85 39.40
C SER A 492 -16.83 42.46 39.85
N PHE A 493 -18.12 42.22 39.79
CA PHE A 493 -18.74 40.92 39.97
C PHE A 493 -19.51 40.59 38.69
N SER A 494 -19.25 39.43 38.11
CA SER A 494 -19.95 38.92 36.94
C SER A 494 -20.46 37.51 37.22
N GLY A 495 -21.70 37.24 36.81
CA GLY A 495 -22.30 35.92 36.88
C GLY A 495 -23.07 35.61 35.60
N GLU A 496 -23.04 34.36 35.17
CA GLU A 496 -23.72 33.88 33.98
C GLU A 496 -24.36 32.53 34.27
N PHE A 497 -25.56 32.32 33.73
CA PHE A 497 -26.26 31.05 33.68
C PHE A 497 -26.71 30.81 32.24
N ALA A 498 -26.39 29.65 31.69
CA ALA A 498 -26.89 29.22 30.39
C ALA A 498 -27.30 27.75 30.44
N GLN A 499 -28.41 27.42 29.79
CA GLN A 499 -28.87 26.06 29.59
C GLN A 499 -28.91 25.74 28.10
N LEU A 500 -28.29 24.62 27.75
CA LEU A 500 -28.38 23.99 26.42
C LEU A 500 -29.52 22.97 26.43
N ILE A 501 -30.46 23.11 25.50
CA ILE A 501 -31.50 22.15 25.17
C ILE A 501 -31.10 21.50 23.85
N PRO A 502 -30.56 20.26 23.87
CA PRO A 502 -30.15 19.58 22.66
C PRO A 502 -31.35 19.06 21.87
N GLY A 503 -31.24 19.03 20.55
CA GLY A 503 -32.28 18.52 19.65
C GLY A 503 -31.71 18.03 18.32
N THR A 504 -32.58 17.46 17.48
CA THR A 504 -32.23 16.90 16.17
C THR A 504 -33.14 17.47 15.09
N PRO A 505 -32.64 17.71 13.87
CA PRO A 505 -33.46 18.14 12.75
C PRO A 505 -34.60 17.15 12.45
N GLY A 506 -35.81 17.66 12.18
CA GLY A 506 -36.98 16.81 11.94
C GLY A 506 -36.87 15.89 10.72
N VAL A 507 -36.00 16.24 9.75
CA VAL A 507 -35.71 15.42 8.56
C VAL A 507 -35.07 14.07 8.92
N LEU A 508 -34.40 13.98 10.07
CA LEU A 508 -33.79 12.74 10.58
C LEU A 508 -34.76 11.88 11.40
N THR A 509 -36.04 12.28 11.50
CA THR A 509 -37.03 11.52 12.28
C THR A 509 -37.70 10.47 11.40
N TYR A 510 -37.31 9.21 11.56
CA TYR A 510 -37.95 8.08 10.88
C TYR A 510 -39.34 7.77 11.46
N ALA A 511 -40.26 7.24 10.63
CA ALA A 511 -41.61 6.88 11.06
C ALA A 511 -41.59 5.83 12.19
N GLY A 512 -42.01 6.26 13.40
CA GLY A 512 -42.01 5.43 14.61
C GLY A 512 -40.90 5.77 15.62
N SER A 513 -39.94 6.61 15.26
CA SER A 513 -38.97 7.19 16.21
C SER A 513 -39.47 8.54 16.74
N LYS A 514 -39.19 8.83 18.01
CA LYS A 514 -39.44 10.15 18.63
C LYS A 514 -38.23 11.08 18.56
N ASN A 515 -37.05 10.54 18.23
CA ASN A 515 -35.78 11.25 18.17
C ASN A 515 -35.14 11.04 16.78
N GLY A 516 -34.18 11.88 16.41
CA GLY A 516 -33.35 11.67 15.22
C GLY A 516 -32.69 10.30 15.21
N THR A 517 -32.59 9.68 14.03
CA THR A 517 -31.92 8.40 13.82
C THR A 517 -30.55 8.64 13.17
N SER A 518 -29.51 8.00 13.70
CA SER A 518 -28.21 7.89 13.05
C SER A 518 -27.92 6.44 12.67
N TYR A 519 -27.16 6.27 11.60
CA TYR A 519 -26.82 4.98 11.02
C TYR A 519 -25.44 4.56 11.49
N LEU A 520 -25.34 3.40 12.14
CA LEU A 520 -24.04 2.81 12.43
C LEU A 520 -23.35 2.33 11.14
N ASP A 521 -24.14 1.82 10.20
CA ASP A 521 -23.74 1.44 8.84
C ASP A 521 -25.02 1.43 7.97
N ASP A 522 -24.97 2.04 6.78
CA ASP A 522 -26.06 2.04 5.81
C ASP A 522 -25.80 1.10 4.62
N PHE A 523 -24.63 0.46 4.59
CA PHE A 523 -24.12 -0.41 3.53
C PHE A 523 -24.04 0.24 2.13
N GLU A 524 -24.27 1.54 1.95
CA GLU A 524 -24.22 2.20 0.63
C GLU A 524 -22.78 2.22 0.09
N ASN A 525 -21.81 2.47 0.97
CA ASN A 525 -20.38 2.48 0.61
C ASN A 525 -19.70 1.11 0.75
N SER A 526 -20.48 0.02 0.94
CA SER A 526 -19.93 -1.33 1.13
C SER A 526 -19.39 -1.96 -0.17
N LYS A 527 -19.64 -1.35 -1.33
CA LYS A 527 -19.25 -1.87 -2.64
C LYS A 527 -18.10 -1.07 -3.25
N SER A 528 -16.94 -1.73 -3.34
CA SER A 528 -15.82 -1.27 -4.16
C SER A 528 -15.79 -2.06 -5.47
N VAL A 529 -15.81 -1.36 -6.61
CA VAL A 529 -15.84 -1.99 -7.95
C VAL A 529 -14.52 -1.77 -8.65
N ILE A 530 -13.89 -2.87 -9.09
CA ILE A 530 -12.73 -2.84 -9.98
C ILE A 530 -13.23 -3.05 -11.42
N ASP A 531 -13.28 -1.97 -12.22
CA ASP A 531 -13.76 -2.07 -13.60
C ASP A 531 -12.72 -2.71 -14.53
N VAL A 532 -13.12 -3.80 -15.19
CA VAL A 532 -12.30 -4.56 -16.13
C VAL A 532 -12.82 -4.55 -17.57
N LYS A 533 -13.86 -3.76 -17.89
CA LYS A 533 -14.54 -3.75 -19.20
C LYS A 533 -13.73 -3.12 -20.34
N SER A 534 -12.69 -2.35 -20.05
CA SER A 534 -11.87 -1.71 -21.09
C SER A 534 -11.03 -2.75 -21.82
N TYR A 535 -11.24 -2.93 -23.12
CA TYR A 535 -10.49 -3.88 -23.96
C TYR A 535 -8.99 -3.54 -24.10
N ILE A 536 -8.61 -2.26 -23.98
CA ILE A 536 -7.25 -1.75 -24.26
C ILE A 536 -6.19 -2.44 -23.39
N ASN A 537 -6.54 -2.76 -22.14
CA ASN A 537 -5.60 -3.35 -21.18
C ASN A 537 -5.54 -4.88 -21.25
N TRP A 538 -6.31 -5.51 -22.16
CA TRP A 538 -6.27 -6.95 -22.37
C TRP A 538 -5.30 -7.31 -23.49
N GLN A 539 -4.65 -8.47 -23.34
CA GLN A 539 -3.75 -9.06 -24.32
C GLN A 539 -4.09 -10.54 -24.48
N ILE A 540 -3.63 -11.17 -25.58
CA ILE A 540 -3.78 -12.62 -25.74
C ILE A 540 -3.03 -13.35 -24.64
N SER A 541 -3.56 -14.46 -24.15
CA SER A 541 -2.91 -15.23 -23.08
C SER A 541 -1.93 -16.28 -23.58
N GLY A 542 -1.02 -16.67 -22.70
CA GLY A 542 -0.35 -17.97 -22.77
C GLY A 542 -1.37 -19.12 -22.71
N THR A 543 -0.91 -20.32 -23.03
CA THR A 543 -1.72 -21.55 -23.00
C THR A 543 -2.11 -21.90 -21.56
N PRO A 544 -3.43 -22.02 -21.27
CA PRO A 544 -3.92 -22.24 -19.90
C PRO A 544 -3.60 -23.65 -19.42
N GLN A 545 -2.87 -23.75 -18.29
CA GLN A 545 -2.37 -25.03 -17.76
C GLN A 545 -3.46 -26.00 -17.30
N GLU A 546 -4.58 -25.49 -16.78
CA GLU A 546 -5.63 -26.33 -16.19
C GLU A 546 -6.41 -27.16 -17.21
N ILE A 547 -6.53 -26.66 -18.45
CA ILE A 547 -7.37 -27.26 -19.49
C ILE A 547 -6.57 -27.77 -20.70
N GLN A 548 -5.28 -27.44 -20.79
CA GLN A 548 -4.41 -27.88 -21.87
C GLN A 548 -3.23 -28.70 -21.36
N PRO A 549 -3.18 -30.01 -21.66
CA PRO A 549 -2.05 -30.87 -21.32
C PRO A 549 -0.72 -30.37 -21.92
N ASP A 550 -0.78 -29.70 -23.06
CA ASP A 550 0.39 -29.19 -23.80
C ASP A 550 0.92 -27.85 -23.24
N ALA A 551 0.33 -27.32 -22.17
CA ALA A 551 0.74 -26.05 -21.57
C ALA A 551 2.15 -26.08 -20.93
N GLY A 552 2.74 -27.26 -20.78
CA GLY A 552 4.15 -27.43 -20.37
C GLY A 552 5.13 -27.55 -21.54
N ALA A 553 4.65 -27.62 -22.79
CA ALA A 553 5.51 -27.77 -23.95
C ALA A 553 6.37 -26.52 -24.18
N THR A 554 7.64 -26.73 -24.51
CA THR A 554 8.62 -25.67 -24.85
C THR A 554 8.83 -25.53 -26.35
N ASP A 555 8.01 -26.22 -27.15
CA ASP A 555 8.00 -26.16 -28.61
C ASP A 555 6.71 -25.53 -29.15
N LEU A 556 6.57 -25.49 -30.48
CA LEU A 556 5.41 -24.87 -31.14
C LEU A 556 4.08 -25.55 -30.78
N SER A 557 4.09 -26.79 -30.27
CA SER A 557 2.87 -27.50 -29.86
C SER A 557 2.14 -26.78 -28.73
N TYR A 558 2.84 -25.97 -27.95
CA TYR A 558 2.29 -25.08 -26.93
C TYR A 558 1.09 -24.26 -27.46
N GLY A 559 1.15 -23.80 -28.72
CA GLY A 559 0.11 -22.97 -29.34
C GLY A 559 -0.92 -23.70 -30.20
N PHE A 560 -0.81 -25.01 -30.41
CA PHE A 560 -1.57 -25.74 -31.45
C PHE A 560 -3.09 -25.72 -31.26
N LYS A 561 -3.55 -25.61 -30.01
CA LYS A 561 -4.99 -25.58 -29.68
C LYS A 561 -5.54 -24.16 -29.54
N ARG A 562 -4.76 -23.12 -29.82
CA ARG A 562 -5.22 -21.73 -29.76
C ARG A 562 -6.08 -21.41 -30.99
N ALA A 563 -7.37 -21.18 -30.79
CA ALA A 563 -8.30 -20.72 -31.80
C ALA A 563 -8.45 -19.19 -31.76
N ARG A 564 -9.09 -18.62 -32.79
CA ARG A 564 -9.24 -17.17 -32.94
C ARG A 564 -10.24 -16.62 -31.92
N LEU A 565 -9.75 -15.73 -31.06
CA LEU A 565 -10.55 -14.91 -30.18
C LEU A 565 -10.34 -13.44 -30.56
N ALA A 566 -11.42 -12.70 -30.77
CA ALA A 566 -11.39 -11.25 -30.95
C ALA A 566 -12.10 -10.60 -29.77
N TYR A 567 -11.43 -9.63 -29.13
CA TYR A 567 -11.94 -8.88 -27.99
C TYR A 567 -11.93 -7.39 -28.32
N TYR A 568 -13.07 -6.71 -28.16
CA TYR A 568 -13.23 -5.32 -28.60
C TYR A 568 -14.47 -4.66 -28.01
N ASN A 569 -14.51 -3.33 -28.09
CA ASN A 569 -15.74 -2.55 -27.95
C ASN A 569 -16.16 -2.06 -29.33
N ILE A 570 -17.45 -2.07 -29.64
CA ILE A 570 -17.96 -1.51 -30.90
C ILE A 570 -18.00 0.01 -30.75
N ASP A 571 -17.24 0.71 -31.60
CA ASP A 571 -17.14 2.16 -31.56
C ASP A 571 -18.50 2.84 -31.84
N PRO A 572 -18.90 3.87 -31.07
CA PRO A 572 -20.12 4.63 -31.32
C PRO A 572 -20.27 5.17 -32.74
N ILE A 573 -19.18 5.34 -33.50
CA ILE A 573 -19.16 5.80 -34.89
C ILE A 573 -20.03 4.95 -35.82
N PHE A 574 -20.23 3.66 -35.51
CA PHE A 574 -21.07 2.75 -36.29
C PHE A 574 -22.57 3.04 -36.16
N TYR A 575 -22.99 3.73 -35.10
CA TYR A 575 -24.40 3.99 -34.81
C TYR A 575 -24.82 5.45 -35.08
N ASN A 576 -23.84 6.33 -35.32
CA ASN A 576 -24.08 7.73 -35.62
C ASN A 576 -24.51 7.90 -37.09
N ASN A 577 -25.59 8.64 -37.34
CA ASN A 577 -26.15 8.86 -38.69
C ASN A 577 -25.26 9.72 -39.62
N GLY A 578 -24.07 10.13 -39.19
CA GLY A 578 -23.17 11.05 -39.90
C GLY A 578 -21.99 10.40 -40.62
N THR A 579 -21.84 9.08 -40.55
CA THR A 579 -20.65 8.36 -41.06
C THR A 579 -21.00 7.51 -42.28
N SER A 580 -20.24 7.65 -43.37
CA SER A 580 -20.40 6.85 -44.58
C SER A 580 -19.66 5.51 -44.44
N LEU A 581 -20.15 4.65 -43.55
CA LEU A 581 -19.63 3.29 -43.37
C LEU A 581 -20.46 2.30 -44.19
N ASN A 582 -19.82 1.30 -44.78
CA ASN A 582 -20.49 0.23 -45.54
C ASN A 582 -21.12 -0.82 -44.61
N VAL A 583 -21.99 -0.37 -43.70
CA VAL A 583 -22.71 -1.22 -42.74
C VAL A 583 -24.19 -0.88 -42.79
N SER A 584 -25.04 -1.89 -43.01
CA SER A 584 -26.49 -1.70 -43.09
C SER A 584 -27.13 -1.60 -41.70
N ARG A 585 -28.26 -0.89 -41.60
CA ARG A 585 -29.06 -0.84 -40.35
C ARG A 585 -29.53 -2.22 -39.89
N ALA A 586 -29.78 -3.14 -40.82
CA ALA A 586 -30.15 -4.51 -40.51
C ALA A 586 -29.02 -5.26 -39.78
N GLN A 587 -27.76 -5.02 -40.17
CA GLN A 587 -26.60 -5.59 -39.47
C GLN A 587 -26.48 -5.00 -38.06
N LEU A 588 -26.63 -3.69 -37.90
CA LEU A 588 -26.54 -3.00 -36.60
C LEU A 588 -27.70 -3.31 -35.65
N SER A 589 -28.79 -3.89 -36.17
CA SER A 589 -29.95 -4.31 -35.37
C SER A 589 -29.81 -5.73 -34.82
N ASN A 590 -28.76 -6.46 -35.17
CA ASN A 590 -28.49 -7.78 -34.59
C ASN A 590 -28.10 -7.64 -33.12
N HIS A 591 -28.68 -8.48 -32.25
CA HIS A 591 -28.45 -8.43 -30.80
C HIS A 591 -26.97 -8.46 -30.41
N TYR A 592 -26.11 -9.18 -31.14
CA TYR A 592 -24.68 -9.25 -30.83
C TYR A 592 -23.88 -7.98 -31.15
N VAL A 593 -24.45 -7.03 -31.88
CA VAL A 593 -23.74 -5.82 -32.33
C VAL A 593 -24.55 -4.54 -32.16
N ARG A 594 -25.72 -4.58 -31.53
CA ARG A 594 -26.54 -3.38 -31.28
C ARG A 594 -26.01 -2.60 -30.07
N GLN A 595 -26.39 -1.33 -29.98
CA GLN A 595 -26.18 -0.57 -28.75
C GLN A 595 -27.03 -1.16 -27.61
N VAL A 596 -26.44 -1.19 -26.42
CA VAL A 596 -27.11 -1.56 -25.18
C VAL A 596 -27.29 -0.28 -24.35
N LEU A 597 -28.53 0.01 -23.97
CA LEU A 597 -28.84 1.18 -23.14
C LEU A 597 -28.78 0.82 -21.65
N GLU A 598 -28.41 1.77 -20.80
CA GLU A 598 -28.40 1.61 -19.35
C GLU A 598 -29.78 1.19 -18.84
N THR A 599 -30.85 1.75 -19.40
CA THR A 599 -32.23 1.45 -19.01
C THR A 599 -32.70 0.04 -19.38
N GLU A 600 -32.04 -0.64 -20.31
CA GLU A 600 -32.35 -2.04 -20.62
C GLU A 600 -31.84 -2.99 -19.53
N VAL A 601 -30.74 -2.61 -18.89
CA VAL A 601 -30.04 -3.43 -17.90
C VAL A 601 -30.42 -3.03 -16.48
N PHE A 602 -30.55 -1.73 -16.23
CA PHE A 602 -30.87 -1.14 -14.93
C PHE A 602 -32.10 -0.21 -15.07
N PRO A 603 -33.32 -0.76 -15.24
CA PRO A 603 -34.52 0.03 -15.55
C PRO A 603 -34.93 1.01 -14.45
N TYR A 604 -34.50 0.78 -13.21
CA TYR A 604 -34.83 1.61 -12.04
C TYR A 604 -33.74 2.62 -11.69
N ARG A 605 -32.60 2.60 -12.39
CA ARG A 605 -31.52 3.56 -12.14
C ARG A 605 -31.89 4.88 -12.80
N GLN A 606 -31.82 5.97 -12.04
CA GLN A 606 -32.06 7.30 -12.57
C GLN A 606 -30.80 7.79 -13.30
N SER A 607 -30.84 7.82 -14.62
CA SER A 607 -29.74 8.36 -15.43
C SER A 607 -29.67 9.89 -15.31
N VAL A 608 -28.46 10.43 -15.22
CA VAL A 608 -28.23 11.88 -15.14
C VAL A 608 -28.58 12.54 -16.47
N THR A 609 -29.33 13.64 -16.43
CA THR A 609 -29.71 14.37 -17.66
C THR A 609 -28.47 14.90 -18.38
N GLY A 610 -28.38 14.66 -19.70
CA GLY A 610 -27.27 15.12 -20.53
C GLY A 610 -26.09 14.14 -20.67
N GLN A 611 -26.12 12.99 -20.00
CA GLN A 611 -25.14 11.92 -20.18
C GLN A 611 -25.63 10.91 -21.25
N PRO A 612 -24.72 10.31 -22.05
CA PRO A 612 -25.08 9.23 -22.96
C PRO A 612 -25.67 8.03 -22.20
N LEU A 613 -26.85 7.58 -22.62
CA LEU A 613 -27.50 6.39 -22.05
C LEU A 613 -26.88 5.06 -22.54
N ILE A 614 -25.90 5.12 -23.44
CA ILE A 614 -25.28 3.93 -24.05
C ILE A 614 -24.26 3.35 -23.08
N MET A 615 -24.40 2.07 -22.78
CA MET A 615 -23.44 1.33 -21.97
C MET A 615 -22.41 0.65 -22.89
N PRO A 616 -21.10 0.92 -22.73
CA PRO A 616 -20.08 0.24 -23.52
C PRO A 616 -20.03 -1.25 -23.17
N THR A 617 -20.03 -2.11 -24.21
CA THR A 617 -19.93 -3.56 -24.05
C THR A 617 -18.52 -4.05 -24.32
N PHE A 618 -18.04 -4.98 -23.50
CA PHE A 618 -16.82 -5.73 -23.76
C PHE A 618 -17.17 -7.00 -24.53
N ASN A 619 -16.95 -6.99 -25.85
CA ASN A 619 -17.39 -8.06 -26.74
C ASN A 619 -16.28 -9.09 -26.91
N LEU A 620 -16.63 -10.38 -26.74
CA LEU A 620 -15.75 -11.51 -26.98
C LEU A 620 -16.33 -12.37 -28.11
N SER A 621 -15.67 -12.37 -29.26
CA SER A 621 -16.04 -13.20 -30.41
C SER A 621 -15.05 -14.35 -30.55
N TYR A 622 -15.49 -15.55 -30.21
CA TYR A 622 -14.68 -16.77 -30.25
C TYR A 622 -15.05 -17.66 -31.46
N TYR A 623 -14.03 -18.00 -32.26
CA TYR A 623 -14.17 -18.81 -33.47
C TYR A 623 -13.37 -20.11 -33.31
N PRO A 624 -13.95 -21.17 -32.72
CA PRO A 624 -13.20 -22.38 -32.31
C PRO A 624 -12.68 -23.23 -33.47
N MET A 625 -13.17 -23.01 -34.69
CA MET A 625 -12.70 -23.68 -35.91
C MET A 625 -11.68 -22.84 -36.69
N VAL A 626 -11.44 -21.59 -36.30
CA VAL A 626 -10.51 -20.70 -37.00
C VAL A 626 -9.23 -20.65 -36.19
N ARG A 627 -8.10 -20.82 -36.89
CA ARG A 627 -6.77 -20.74 -36.30
C ARG A 627 -6.53 -19.39 -35.63
N GLY A 628 -6.07 -19.41 -34.37
CA GLY A 628 -5.68 -18.21 -33.62
C GLY A 628 -4.27 -17.72 -33.96
N GLN A 629 -3.87 -16.60 -33.34
CA GLN A 629 -2.52 -16.04 -33.48
C GLN A 629 -1.45 -17.02 -32.97
N TYR A 630 -0.31 -17.10 -33.64
CA TYR A 630 0.82 -17.97 -33.26
C TYR A 630 0.45 -19.44 -33.06
N ASN A 631 -0.51 -19.94 -33.85
CA ASN A 631 -0.86 -21.35 -33.90
C ASN A 631 -0.25 -21.97 -35.16
N TYR A 632 0.74 -22.84 -34.98
CA TYR A 632 1.49 -23.50 -36.05
C TYR A 632 1.12 -24.99 -36.20
N ARG A 633 -0.11 -25.37 -35.84
CA ARG A 633 -0.61 -26.75 -35.92
C ARG A 633 -0.57 -27.27 -37.36
N THR A 634 -0.02 -28.48 -37.54
CA THR A 634 0.16 -29.12 -38.86
C THR A 634 -0.76 -30.33 -39.11
N THR A 635 -1.47 -30.79 -38.08
CA THR A 635 -2.35 -31.97 -38.13
C THR A 635 -3.73 -31.65 -37.58
N GLY A 636 -4.76 -32.41 -37.95
CA GLY A 636 -6.12 -32.13 -37.49
C GLY A 636 -6.70 -30.86 -38.11
N LEU A 637 -6.37 -30.61 -39.38
CA LEU A 637 -6.93 -29.54 -40.20
C LEU A 637 -7.91 -30.17 -41.21
N ASN A 638 -9.00 -29.47 -41.47
CA ASN A 638 -9.86 -29.77 -42.61
C ASN A 638 -9.19 -29.30 -43.91
N ASN A 639 -9.67 -29.81 -45.05
CA ASN A 639 -9.16 -29.42 -46.38
C ASN A 639 -9.25 -27.91 -46.64
N ASP A 640 -10.13 -27.18 -45.96
CA ASP A 640 -10.29 -25.71 -46.07
C ASP A 640 -9.41 -24.92 -45.08
N GLY A 641 -8.55 -25.59 -44.31
CA GLY A 641 -7.67 -24.97 -43.32
C GLY A 641 -8.33 -24.71 -41.95
N THR A 642 -9.61 -25.06 -41.77
CA THR A 642 -10.26 -24.96 -40.47
C THR A 642 -9.78 -26.05 -39.49
N LEU A 643 -9.78 -25.74 -38.20
CA LEU A 643 -9.38 -26.67 -37.14
C LEU A 643 -10.44 -27.76 -36.93
N GLN A 644 -10.00 -29.01 -36.85
CA GLN A 644 -10.81 -30.13 -36.39
C GLN A 644 -10.95 -30.10 -34.86
N ASN A 645 -11.99 -30.77 -34.33
CA ASN A 645 -12.29 -30.88 -32.91
C ASN A 645 -12.35 -29.53 -32.16
N PRO A 646 -13.32 -28.65 -32.49
CA PRO A 646 -13.43 -27.32 -31.89
C PRO A 646 -13.57 -27.32 -30.35
N ARG A 647 -13.96 -28.44 -29.75
CA ARG A 647 -14.08 -28.62 -28.29
C ARG A 647 -12.74 -28.70 -27.57
N GLU A 648 -11.66 -29.05 -28.26
CA GLU A 648 -10.31 -29.12 -27.70
C GLU A 648 -9.57 -27.77 -27.78
N ASN A 649 -10.08 -26.86 -28.61
CA ASN A 649 -9.46 -25.57 -28.84
C ASN A 649 -9.89 -24.55 -27.78
N TRP A 650 -9.03 -23.57 -27.53
CA TRP A 650 -9.24 -22.50 -26.56
C TRP A 650 -8.91 -21.13 -27.16
N GLY A 651 -9.47 -20.08 -26.56
CA GLY A 651 -9.07 -18.69 -26.82
C GLY A 651 -9.04 -17.97 -25.49
N GLY A 652 -7.94 -17.26 -25.20
CA GLY A 652 -7.71 -16.66 -23.89
C GLY A 652 -7.13 -15.28 -24.00
N ILE A 653 -7.48 -14.45 -23.01
CA ILE A 653 -6.96 -13.11 -22.81
C ILE A 653 -6.62 -12.95 -21.33
N PHE A 654 -5.63 -12.11 -21.03
CA PHE A 654 -5.31 -11.72 -19.67
C PHE A 654 -5.07 -10.22 -19.61
N ARG A 655 -5.11 -9.68 -18.39
CA ARG A 655 -4.74 -8.31 -18.09
C ARG A 655 -4.13 -8.22 -16.71
N LYS A 656 -3.30 -7.19 -16.48
CA LYS A 656 -2.91 -6.80 -15.14
C LYS A 656 -4.09 -6.17 -14.39
N LEU A 657 -4.18 -6.45 -13.10
CA LEU A 657 -5.00 -5.70 -12.16
C LEU A 657 -4.12 -4.71 -11.41
N GLU A 658 -4.53 -3.43 -11.41
CA GLU A 658 -3.76 -2.38 -10.74
C GLU A 658 -3.80 -2.52 -9.22
N THR A 659 -4.94 -2.98 -8.69
CA THR A 659 -5.08 -3.32 -7.27
C THR A 659 -5.13 -4.84 -7.12
N ASN A 660 -4.11 -5.40 -6.48
CA ASN A 660 -3.87 -6.84 -6.37
C ASN A 660 -4.07 -7.40 -4.95
N ASP A 661 -4.35 -6.56 -3.95
CA ASP A 661 -4.59 -6.96 -2.57
C ASP A 661 -6.09 -7.06 -2.29
N PHE A 662 -6.65 -8.17 -2.74
CA PHE A 662 -8.07 -8.50 -2.60
C PHE A 662 -8.50 -8.69 -1.15
N GLU A 663 -7.60 -9.11 -0.26
CA GLU A 663 -7.88 -9.25 1.17
C GLU A 663 -8.10 -7.88 1.81
N SER A 664 -7.21 -6.92 1.56
CA SER A 664 -7.38 -5.53 2.03
C SER A 664 -8.64 -4.86 1.49
N LEU A 665 -8.99 -5.16 0.24
CA LEU A 665 -10.17 -4.62 -0.43
C LEU A 665 -11.46 -5.41 -0.13
N ASN A 666 -11.37 -6.56 0.53
CA ASN A 666 -12.47 -7.48 0.76
C ASN A 666 -13.24 -7.84 -0.54
N VAL A 667 -12.51 -8.18 -1.61
CA VAL A 667 -13.11 -8.55 -2.90
C VAL A 667 -13.77 -9.93 -2.79
N GLY A 668 -15.09 -9.99 -2.91
CA GLY A 668 -15.86 -11.24 -2.76
C GLY A 668 -16.38 -11.86 -4.06
N TYR A 669 -16.60 -11.07 -5.12
CA TYR A 669 -17.35 -11.51 -6.30
C TYR A 669 -16.79 -10.95 -7.62
N ILE A 670 -16.94 -11.72 -8.69
CA ILE A 670 -16.84 -11.24 -10.08
C ILE A 670 -18.27 -11.04 -10.59
N GLU A 671 -18.64 -9.81 -10.91
CA GLU A 671 -19.96 -9.48 -11.45
C GLU A 671 -19.84 -9.06 -12.92
N PHE A 672 -20.63 -9.69 -13.80
CA PHE A 672 -20.70 -9.33 -15.22
C PHE A 672 -22.04 -9.72 -15.82
N TRP A 673 -22.60 -8.86 -16.67
CA TRP A 673 -23.85 -9.15 -17.38
C TRP A 673 -23.54 -9.64 -18.78
N LEU A 674 -23.89 -10.91 -19.02
CA LEU A 674 -23.71 -11.56 -20.31
C LEU A 674 -25.04 -11.60 -21.05
N MET A 675 -25.07 -11.04 -22.27
CA MET A 675 -26.19 -11.26 -23.19
C MET A 675 -26.27 -12.76 -23.50
N ASP A 676 -27.48 -13.33 -23.50
CA ASP A 676 -27.69 -14.74 -23.84
C ASP A 676 -26.99 -15.10 -25.17
N PRO A 677 -25.88 -15.85 -25.13
CA PRO A 677 -25.10 -16.16 -26.33
C PRO A 677 -25.85 -17.15 -27.24
N PHE A 678 -26.91 -17.79 -26.74
CA PHE A 678 -27.69 -18.81 -27.44
C PHE A 678 -29.01 -18.31 -28.04
N ILE A 679 -29.27 -17.00 -28.02
CA ILE A 679 -30.50 -16.39 -28.53
C ILE A 679 -30.86 -16.83 -29.97
N TYR A 680 -29.86 -17.07 -30.82
CA TYR A 680 -30.03 -17.58 -32.19
C TYR A 680 -29.68 -19.06 -32.36
N LYS A 681 -29.30 -19.76 -31.30
CA LYS A 681 -28.89 -21.18 -31.28
C LYS A 681 -29.39 -21.89 -30.02
N PRO A 682 -30.72 -22.00 -29.82
CA PRO A 682 -31.30 -22.47 -28.55
C PRO A 682 -30.95 -23.93 -28.20
N ASN A 683 -30.60 -24.76 -29.19
CA ASN A 683 -30.20 -26.16 -29.00
C ASN A 683 -28.68 -26.35 -28.86
N SER A 684 -27.91 -25.27 -28.74
CA SER A 684 -26.46 -25.38 -28.56
C SER A 684 -26.13 -25.99 -27.21
N GLN A 685 -25.18 -26.94 -27.17
CA GLN A 685 -24.62 -27.45 -25.92
C GLN A 685 -23.67 -26.46 -25.23
N GLY A 686 -23.38 -25.32 -25.87
CA GLY A 686 -22.50 -24.28 -25.33
C GLY A 686 -21.03 -24.66 -25.28
N GLY A 687 -20.31 -23.95 -24.41
CA GLY A 687 -18.90 -24.13 -24.09
C GLY A 687 -18.60 -23.47 -22.75
N ASP A 688 -17.35 -23.55 -22.31
CA ASP A 688 -16.94 -23.09 -20.98
C ASP A 688 -16.28 -21.70 -21.04
N LEU A 689 -16.65 -20.83 -20.11
CA LEU A 689 -15.96 -19.56 -19.83
C LEU A 689 -15.23 -19.71 -18.49
N LEU A 690 -13.92 -19.53 -18.52
CA LEU A 690 -13.06 -19.71 -17.35
C LEU A 690 -12.45 -18.37 -16.95
N PHE A 691 -12.47 -18.10 -15.65
CA PHE A 691 -11.82 -16.95 -15.05
C PHE A 691 -10.65 -17.44 -14.20
N ASN A 692 -9.45 -17.34 -14.72
CA ASN A 692 -8.24 -17.55 -13.93
C ASN A 692 -7.91 -16.24 -13.20
N LEU A 693 -7.80 -16.30 -11.88
CA LEU A 693 -7.41 -15.19 -11.02
C LEU A 693 -6.16 -15.57 -10.23
N GLY A 694 -5.26 -14.61 -10.05
CA GLY A 694 -4.01 -14.80 -9.33
C GLY A 694 -2.80 -14.65 -10.25
N SER A 695 -1.77 -15.44 -10.00
CA SER A 695 -0.50 -15.38 -10.74
C SER A 695 -0.59 -16.19 -12.03
N ILE A 696 -0.66 -15.49 -13.16
CA ILE A 696 -0.76 -16.08 -14.49
C ILE A 696 0.55 -15.79 -15.24
N SER A 697 0.98 -16.74 -16.07
CA SER A 697 2.16 -16.57 -16.91
C SER A 697 1.93 -15.47 -17.97
N GLU A 698 2.82 -14.46 -17.99
CA GLU A 698 2.87 -13.44 -19.04
C GLU A 698 3.66 -13.92 -20.29
N ASP A 699 4.23 -15.11 -20.24
CA ASP A 699 4.97 -15.75 -21.34
C ASP A 699 3.97 -16.31 -22.38
N ILE A 700 3.53 -15.46 -23.31
CA ILE A 700 2.55 -15.77 -24.36
C ILE A 700 3.10 -16.77 -25.39
N LEU A 701 4.36 -16.56 -25.79
CA LEU A 701 5.12 -17.39 -26.70
C LEU A 701 6.16 -18.11 -25.87
N LYS A 702 5.92 -19.39 -25.55
CA LYS A 702 6.71 -20.13 -24.56
C LYS A 702 8.18 -20.31 -24.98
N ASP A 703 9.00 -19.31 -24.67
CA ASP A 703 10.46 -19.35 -24.74
C ASP A 703 11.11 -18.70 -23.51
N GLY A 704 10.28 -18.11 -22.62
CA GLY A 704 10.68 -17.40 -21.41
C GLY A 704 11.57 -16.19 -21.69
N ARG A 705 11.57 -15.66 -22.92
CA ARG A 705 12.26 -14.42 -23.27
C ARG A 705 11.23 -13.30 -23.28
N LYS A 706 11.66 -12.10 -22.88
CA LYS A 706 10.78 -10.93 -22.89
C LYS A 706 10.80 -10.31 -24.28
N SER A 707 9.82 -10.67 -25.10
CA SER A 707 9.67 -10.05 -26.43
C SER A 707 9.15 -8.61 -26.32
N LEU A 708 9.81 -7.71 -27.04
CA LEU A 708 9.53 -6.27 -27.06
C LEU A 708 9.77 -5.75 -28.47
N GLU A 709 8.70 -5.47 -29.19
CA GLU A 709 8.70 -4.94 -30.55
C GLU A 709 9.50 -3.64 -30.66
N ASN A 710 9.32 -2.73 -29.72
CA ASN A 710 10.05 -1.47 -29.68
C ASN A 710 11.54 -1.63 -29.31
N GLY A 711 11.97 -2.82 -28.88
CA GLY A 711 13.37 -3.17 -28.67
C GLY A 711 14.05 -3.68 -29.94
N LEU A 712 13.30 -3.99 -31.01
CA LEU A 712 13.87 -4.48 -32.26
C LEU A 712 14.75 -3.40 -32.93
N PRO A 713 15.82 -3.82 -33.62
CA PRO A 713 16.80 -2.91 -34.20
C PRO A 713 16.20 -2.06 -35.32
N VAL A 714 16.20 -0.73 -35.12
CA VAL A 714 15.70 0.26 -36.09
C VAL A 714 16.47 0.28 -37.42
N ASP A 715 17.67 -0.28 -37.43
CA ASP A 715 18.59 -0.40 -38.56
C ASP A 715 18.58 -1.80 -39.21
N GLY A 716 17.78 -2.73 -38.68
CA GLY A 716 17.74 -4.12 -39.15
C GLY A 716 18.98 -4.95 -38.79
N ASP A 717 19.80 -4.50 -37.83
CA ASP A 717 20.97 -5.22 -37.38
C ASP A 717 20.60 -6.42 -36.49
N PHE A 718 20.52 -7.60 -37.09
CA PHE A 718 20.19 -8.84 -36.40
C PHE A 718 21.25 -9.31 -35.38
N SER A 719 22.44 -8.70 -35.31
CA SER A 719 23.39 -9.02 -34.23
C SER A 719 22.86 -8.62 -32.85
N LYS A 720 21.89 -7.71 -32.79
CA LYS A 720 21.25 -7.18 -31.57
C LYS A 720 20.03 -8.00 -31.10
N VAL A 721 19.66 -9.05 -31.82
CA VAL A 721 18.56 -9.95 -31.45
C VAL A 721 19.06 -11.37 -31.20
N ASP A 722 18.32 -12.12 -30.40
CA ASP A 722 18.43 -13.57 -30.26
C ASP A 722 17.30 -14.24 -31.04
N GLU A 723 17.58 -15.42 -31.61
CA GLU A 723 16.56 -16.22 -32.29
C GLU A 723 16.03 -17.32 -31.37
N THR A 724 14.70 -17.38 -31.23
CA THR A 724 13.98 -18.42 -30.47
C THR A 724 13.20 -19.32 -31.41
N ILE A 725 12.53 -20.35 -30.88
CA ILE A 725 11.64 -21.20 -31.68
C ILE A 725 10.47 -20.40 -32.29
N TRP A 726 10.05 -19.33 -31.63
CA TRP A 726 8.95 -18.47 -32.06
C TRP A 726 9.42 -17.37 -33.01
N GLY A 727 10.58 -16.75 -32.77
CA GLY A 727 11.02 -15.68 -33.65
C GLY A 727 12.29 -14.99 -33.19
N ARG A 728 12.27 -13.65 -33.16
CA ARG A 728 13.40 -12.80 -32.77
C ARG A 728 13.04 -11.98 -31.55
N VAL A 729 13.95 -11.95 -30.57
CA VAL A 729 13.79 -11.18 -29.34
C VAL A 729 14.98 -10.25 -29.18
N PRO A 730 14.80 -8.97 -28.80
CA PRO A 730 15.93 -8.07 -28.59
C PRO A 730 16.81 -8.53 -27.42
N LYS A 731 18.13 -8.44 -27.57
CA LYS A 731 19.10 -8.76 -26.51
C LYS A 731 19.09 -7.74 -25.37
N LEU A 732 18.78 -6.49 -25.70
CA LEU A 732 18.73 -5.37 -24.78
C LEU A 732 17.30 -4.86 -24.65
N GLN A 733 16.91 -4.54 -23.42
CA GLN A 733 15.63 -3.93 -23.18
C GLN A 733 15.68 -2.44 -23.54
N PRO A 734 14.71 -1.91 -24.30
CA PRO A 734 14.62 -0.48 -24.57
C PRO A 734 14.38 0.29 -23.27
N VAL A 735 15.00 1.47 -23.19
CA VAL A 735 14.95 2.36 -22.02
C VAL A 735 13.53 2.89 -21.76
N ILE A 736 12.76 3.09 -22.83
CA ILE A 736 11.37 3.54 -22.79
C ILE A 736 10.50 2.58 -23.61
N ASN A 737 9.24 2.43 -23.21
CA ASN A 737 8.27 1.62 -23.94
C ASN A 737 7.56 2.45 -25.03
N ALA A 738 8.30 2.81 -26.08
CA ALA A 738 7.78 3.53 -27.24
C ALA A 738 8.53 3.14 -28.52
N PHE A 739 7.82 3.15 -29.65
CA PHE A 739 8.42 3.00 -30.98
C PHE A 739 9.24 4.23 -31.39
N ASP A 740 10.18 4.03 -32.31
CA ASP A 740 10.81 5.15 -33.01
C ASP A 740 9.77 5.93 -33.84
N ASN A 741 9.93 7.25 -33.91
CA ASN A 741 9.00 8.11 -34.64
C ASN A 741 9.23 8.06 -36.17
N ASN A 742 10.35 7.52 -36.63
CA ASN A 742 10.65 7.34 -38.05
C ASN A 742 9.81 6.18 -38.63
N PRO A 743 8.98 6.43 -39.65
CA PRO A 743 8.14 5.39 -40.27
C PRO A 743 8.91 4.17 -40.78
N SER A 744 10.12 4.36 -41.33
CA SER A 744 10.93 3.25 -41.85
C SER A 744 11.45 2.35 -40.73
N SER A 745 11.83 2.94 -39.59
CA SER A 745 12.28 2.20 -38.41
C SER A 745 11.09 1.53 -37.72
N ARG A 746 9.95 2.21 -37.64
CA ARG A 746 8.72 1.66 -37.05
C ARG A 746 8.24 0.40 -37.77
N ALA A 747 8.33 0.36 -39.11
CA ALA A 747 7.99 -0.83 -39.88
C ALA A 747 8.87 -2.06 -39.59
N LEU A 748 10.06 -1.88 -38.98
CA LEU A 748 10.94 -2.96 -38.53
C LEU A 748 10.67 -3.36 -37.06
N GLN A 749 10.00 -2.50 -36.30
CA GLN A 749 9.70 -2.71 -34.88
C GLN A 749 8.28 -3.25 -34.66
N ASP A 750 7.29 -2.70 -35.37
CA ASP A 750 5.86 -3.05 -35.27
C ASP A 750 5.56 -4.25 -36.20
N VAL A 751 5.89 -5.44 -35.73
CA VAL A 751 5.89 -6.69 -36.53
C VAL A 751 5.27 -7.89 -35.80
N GLY A 752 4.77 -7.71 -34.58
CA GLY A 752 4.18 -8.76 -33.75
C GLY A 752 5.08 -9.23 -32.59
N ILE A 753 4.49 -10.04 -31.70
CA ILE A 753 5.11 -10.56 -30.47
C ILE A 753 6.29 -11.50 -30.76
N ASP A 754 6.32 -12.13 -31.94
CA ASP A 754 7.42 -12.98 -32.40
C ASP A 754 8.58 -12.20 -33.03
N GLY A 755 8.42 -10.90 -33.30
CA GLY A 755 9.49 -10.06 -33.84
C GLY A 755 9.85 -10.38 -35.30
N LEU A 756 8.93 -10.95 -36.06
CA LEU A 756 9.08 -11.28 -37.48
C LEU A 756 7.97 -10.64 -38.29
N ASN A 757 8.30 -10.04 -39.43
CA ASN A 757 7.28 -9.66 -40.39
C ASN A 757 6.76 -10.90 -41.17
N ASP A 758 5.64 -10.75 -41.87
CA ASP A 758 5.01 -11.82 -42.66
C ASP A 758 5.97 -12.56 -43.61
N ALA A 759 6.94 -11.85 -44.19
CA ALA A 759 7.91 -12.43 -45.12
C ALA A 759 8.92 -13.33 -44.38
N ASP A 760 9.39 -12.90 -43.22
CA ASP A 760 10.32 -13.65 -42.39
C ASP A 760 9.61 -14.82 -41.69
N GLU A 761 8.36 -14.66 -41.25
CA GLU A 761 7.53 -15.76 -40.74
C GLU A 761 7.38 -16.87 -41.80
N LYS A 762 7.08 -16.50 -43.05
CA LYS A 762 6.95 -17.45 -44.16
C LYS A 762 8.24 -18.26 -44.37
N ASN A 763 9.40 -17.63 -44.19
CA ASN A 763 10.69 -18.31 -44.31
C ASN A 763 10.98 -19.21 -43.09
N LYS A 764 10.80 -18.70 -41.87
CA LYS A 764 11.08 -19.44 -40.62
C LYS A 764 10.19 -20.67 -40.48
N PHE A 765 8.91 -20.53 -40.79
CA PHE A 765 7.90 -21.58 -40.65
C PHE A 765 7.62 -22.35 -41.94
N ALA A 766 8.41 -22.17 -43.00
CA ALA A 766 8.28 -22.96 -44.23
C ALA A 766 8.28 -24.48 -43.99
N PRO A 767 9.13 -25.06 -43.11
CA PRO A 767 9.10 -26.50 -42.83
C PRO A 767 7.77 -26.95 -42.20
N ILE A 768 7.19 -26.12 -41.33
CA ILE A 768 5.90 -26.39 -40.69
C ILE A 768 4.78 -26.33 -41.73
N LEU A 769 4.79 -25.30 -42.59
CA LEU A 769 3.80 -25.14 -43.64
C LEU A 769 3.82 -26.36 -44.58
N GLN A 770 5.00 -26.82 -44.98
CA GLN A 770 5.15 -28.01 -45.83
C GLN A 770 4.54 -29.28 -45.24
N GLN A 771 4.52 -29.42 -43.91
CA GLN A 771 3.87 -30.56 -43.24
C GLN A 771 2.33 -30.47 -43.29
N ALA A 772 1.78 -29.26 -43.32
CA ALA A 772 0.33 -29.04 -43.38
C ALA A 772 -0.22 -29.15 -44.81
N LEU A 773 0.58 -28.77 -45.83
CA LEU A 773 0.15 -28.72 -47.24
C LEU A 773 -0.58 -29.98 -47.76
N PRO A 774 -0.17 -31.23 -47.44
CA PRO A 774 -0.86 -32.43 -47.94
C PRO A 774 -2.32 -32.55 -47.48
N GLN A 775 -2.71 -31.85 -46.40
CA GLN A 775 -4.06 -31.86 -45.84
C GLN A 775 -4.93 -30.69 -46.34
N LEU A 776 -4.37 -29.75 -47.13
CA LEU A 776 -5.03 -28.50 -47.50
C LEU A 776 -5.37 -28.48 -49.00
N ASN A 777 -6.49 -27.84 -49.32
CA ASN A 777 -6.84 -27.50 -50.70
C ASN A 777 -5.99 -26.32 -51.21
N ALA A 778 -6.00 -26.07 -52.52
CA ALA A 778 -5.18 -25.02 -53.14
C ALA A 778 -5.47 -23.60 -52.63
N GLN A 779 -6.68 -23.33 -52.11
CA GLN A 779 -7.06 -22.02 -51.57
C GLN A 779 -6.60 -21.85 -50.12
N ALA A 780 -6.63 -22.91 -49.31
CA ALA A 780 -6.18 -22.91 -47.92
C ALA A 780 -4.64 -23.04 -47.80
N ALA A 781 -4.00 -23.62 -48.81
CA ALA A 781 -2.55 -23.75 -48.92
C ALA A 781 -1.84 -22.45 -49.37
N ALA A 782 -2.56 -21.58 -50.09
CA ALA A 782 -2.08 -20.27 -50.53
C ALA A 782 -2.23 -19.24 -49.40
#